data_AF-A0A7X8K155-F1
#
_entry.id   AF-A0A7X8K155-F1
#
_cell.length_a   1.000
_cell.length_b   1.000
_cell.length_c   1.000
_cell.angle_alpha   90.00
_cell.angle_beta   90.00
_cell.angle_gamma   90.00
#
_symmetry.space_group_name_H-M   'P 1'
#
loop_
_entity.id
_entity.type
_entity.pdbx_description
1 polymer ?
#
loop_
_entity_poly.entity_id
_entity_poly.type
_entity_poly.pdbx_seq_one_letter_code
_entity_poly.pdbx_strand_id
1 'polypeptide(L)'
;MRPVLDTCQPKPELLAGTFNPEVFTASLSPIMDYYRKGTGAIDSIYTNAELFFSEATYPTQGLRQALTEIFSRLAGDMSVPAIHRLETAFGGGKTHTLIACAHLAYRGTELRDVVQDICNPQLLPEPGSVAVVGIAGDEIPVHRPMGEDLVPYTLWGEIAYQVGGESLYREVEAEASSHAAPGKPFLDKVFQNRKVLIMLDELAQYAARLEAARPDGAGQLAAFLMLLHGYARNHKGIAIVLTLASAADAFAKQTERLAKLLSQVKGQDVSEDDAISIGEQAVKGVASVVARDAVQITPVHAAEISALFAKRLFVVVDREAAMEAAEKYLAMYRRNASLLPEEAINEQIKTRIIATYPFHPTLVDFLNQKLAAAENFQGTRGVLRVLALAVRSLWQKKQAIPMIHTCHLDLRSDRVVNEILGRTGSSDLMYALNTDVGSVDTGTLEGGRSNAELADARNPHPEGYPLYEYTWKTVFLHSLVGREEGLNSRIFGITESDALFSVALPGLTPPQVRMALEEINESAFYLRYEQGRYFASDEPTINSVLARIRRTVTADQIQELLKTTARKMIANNSSLFHIEHDVALPEHLPDGKNRPLLGVVSLSLETLDVKAMITTKGENKPREQQNLIFLLIPETVAVQGVHAQDAAFDGHLAKVYAIRQNIEGIARQVLAMKRLVKNPQNFGVNPRRLEEPEFRRRYSERENSLQTAVAGIYTKLYYPSTKGYVISKEIKTAGGEGGTPFMEMIRQALIRDKELLTVGSTTKEDLLNLSKLFFEFNDTITLENIRRNFWCVRRWPVLENLGVLEQVIRAGVQEGIWCLYRMDEENAVKPRELYDQDSGIPMDIALSEPYSLITVQGAKQRGWIGGEKVDPHQLRQEVTYSIERRGPLVFREVAAKVAEQNSDCPVKDVEDAVVTLVRMGQLVAYQGTPEQSEKPDRLHYGPLAALYTPHPDDVFITPAQARERGWVDAASNRIVLSGKEGAEKLLPFLKRLGSIYNRGAKSTISEMDLVDLELPGGGTVRLQLRDVSPDSMKALGELFETLDAVAEKGPQTDVFLEINDPDDQCLLIQELNINK
;
A
#
# COMPACT_ATOMS: atom_id res chain seq x y z
N MET A 1 -16.96 -6.93 55.63
CA MET A 1 -15.51 -7.01 55.47
C MET A 1 -14.96 -5.62 55.33
N ARG A 2 -14.08 -5.28 56.28
CA ARG A 2 -13.40 -3.99 56.31
C ARG A 2 -12.23 -4.01 55.31
N PRO A 3 -12.03 -2.94 54.52
CA PRO A 3 -10.92 -2.87 53.57
C PRO A 3 -9.57 -2.72 54.30
N VAL A 4 -8.48 -3.07 53.63
CA VAL A 4 -7.11 -2.93 54.16
C VAL A 4 -6.77 -1.50 54.59
N LEU A 5 -7.43 -0.50 54.01
CA LEU A 5 -7.26 0.91 54.37
C LEU A 5 -7.69 1.21 55.82
N ASP A 6 -8.67 0.45 56.33
CA ASP A 6 -9.25 0.63 57.67
C ASP A 6 -8.62 -0.31 58.70
N THR A 7 -8.03 -1.41 58.25
CA THR A 7 -7.52 -2.50 59.12
C THR A 7 -6.01 -2.53 59.22
N CYS A 8 -5.30 -1.78 58.37
CA CYS A 8 -3.85 -1.68 58.37
C CYS A 8 -3.40 -0.21 58.39
N GLN A 9 -2.28 0.06 59.05
CA GLN A 9 -1.67 1.39 59.08
C GLN A 9 -0.25 1.31 58.51
N PRO A 10 0.01 1.80 57.28
CA PRO A 10 1.34 1.83 56.71
C PRO A 10 2.29 2.73 57.51
N LYS A 11 3.59 2.47 57.45
CA LYS A 11 4.59 3.36 58.06
C LYS A 11 4.52 4.78 57.43
N PRO A 12 4.64 5.86 58.23
CA PRO A 12 4.49 7.23 57.73
C PRO A 12 5.46 7.59 56.58
N GLU A 13 6.70 7.12 56.65
CA GLU A 13 7.74 7.33 55.63
C GLU A 13 7.35 6.77 54.26
N LEU A 14 6.57 5.70 54.23
CA LEU A 14 6.09 5.06 53.01
C LEU A 14 5.07 5.94 52.29
N LEU A 15 4.18 6.59 53.05
CA LEU A 15 3.19 7.54 52.52
C LEU A 15 3.83 8.86 52.12
N ALA A 16 4.81 9.34 52.90
CA ALA A 16 5.62 10.52 52.58
C ALA A 16 6.53 10.31 51.34
N GLY A 17 6.82 9.05 51.00
CA GLY A 17 7.69 8.69 49.89
C GLY A 17 9.17 8.89 50.17
N THR A 18 9.54 9.03 51.44
CA THR A 18 10.92 9.11 51.94
C THR A 18 11.48 7.75 52.35
N PHE A 19 10.66 6.70 52.28
CA PHE A 19 11.07 5.32 52.53
C PHE A 19 12.25 4.93 51.63
N ASN A 20 13.42 4.72 52.23
CA ASN A 20 14.60 4.23 51.55
C ASN A 20 14.71 2.71 51.72
N PRO A 21 14.47 1.90 50.68
CA PRO A 21 14.58 0.46 50.76
C PRO A 21 16.00 -0.04 50.99
N GLU A 22 17.02 0.78 50.69
CA GLU A 22 18.42 0.41 50.91
C GLU A 22 18.78 0.33 52.39
N VAL A 23 18.01 1.01 53.26
CA VAL A 23 18.14 0.94 54.72
C VAL A 23 17.95 -0.49 55.24
N PHE A 24 17.24 -1.35 54.50
CA PHE A 24 17.08 -2.77 54.85
C PHE A 24 18.28 -3.64 54.44
N THR A 25 19.34 -3.04 53.90
CA THR A 25 20.62 -3.70 53.68
C THR A 25 21.39 -3.79 54.99
N ALA A 26 21.11 -4.85 55.75
CA ALA A 26 21.92 -5.21 56.91
C ALA A 26 23.37 -5.45 56.47
N SER A 27 24.32 -4.79 57.14
CA SER A 27 25.76 -5.05 57.06
C SER A 27 26.30 -5.23 58.47
N LEU A 28 27.21 -6.20 58.67
CA LEU A 28 27.76 -6.50 59.99
C LEU A 28 28.80 -5.47 60.44
N SER A 29 29.69 -5.04 59.55
CA SER A 29 30.84 -4.17 59.89
C SER A 29 30.46 -2.88 60.59
N PRO A 30 29.44 -2.13 60.17
CA PRO A 30 29.04 -0.88 60.82
C PRO A 30 28.55 -1.08 62.26
N ILE A 31 27.97 -2.25 62.56
CA ILE A 31 27.49 -2.62 63.89
C ILE A 31 28.69 -2.96 64.77
N MET A 32 29.65 -3.71 64.23
CA MET A 32 30.91 -3.99 64.93
C MET A 32 31.70 -2.70 65.21
N ASP A 33 31.74 -1.77 64.26
CA ASP A 33 32.40 -0.47 64.41
C ASP A 33 31.70 0.42 65.44
N TYR A 34 30.36 0.42 65.48
CA TYR A 34 29.59 1.10 66.51
C TYR A 34 29.98 0.62 67.92
N TYR A 35 30.03 -0.69 68.14
CA TYR A 35 30.43 -1.25 69.44
C TYR A 35 31.92 -1.05 69.78
N ARG A 36 32.80 -0.94 68.77
CA ARG A 36 34.25 -0.71 68.99
C ARG A 36 34.60 0.76 69.23
N LYS A 37 34.02 1.68 68.46
CA LYS A 37 34.44 3.10 68.36
C LYS A 37 33.42 4.08 68.94
N GLY A 38 32.18 3.65 69.19
CA GLY A 38 31.09 4.51 69.66
C GLY A 38 30.54 5.46 68.58
N THR A 39 30.97 5.34 67.32
CA THR A 39 30.51 6.14 66.18
C THR A 39 29.60 5.31 65.28
N GLY A 40 28.33 5.70 65.19
CA GLY A 40 27.37 5.10 64.25
C GLY A 40 27.37 5.84 62.92
N ALA A 41 27.89 5.23 61.86
CA ALA A 41 27.81 5.78 60.49
C ALA A 41 26.48 5.43 59.78
N ILE A 42 25.64 4.58 60.38
CA ILE A 42 24.41 4.03 59.79
C ILE A 42 23.17 4.44 60.57
N ASP A 43 22.04 4.49 59.83
CA ASP A 43 20.66 4.64 60.27
C ASP A 43 20.38 4.02 61.65
N SER A 44 19.67 4.76 62.51
CA SER A 44 19.60 4.50 63.96
C SER A 44 18.96 3.15 64.31
N ILE A 45 18.19 2.55 63.40
CA ILE A 45 17.38 1.35 63.70
C ILE A 45 18.20 0.04 63.79
N TYR A 46 19.35 -0.06 63.12
CA TYR A 46 20.21 -1.25 63.16
C TYR A 46 21.38 -1.13 64.15
N THR A 47 21.76 0.09 64.53
CA THR A 47 22.80 0.33 65.54
C THR A 47 22.20 0.36 66.95
N ASN A 48 20.96 0.82 67.10
CA ASN A 48 20.21 0.75 68.36
C ASN A 48 19.58 -0.65 68.53
N ALA A 49 20.11 -1.41 69.50
CA ALA A 49 19.66 -2.77 69.78
C ALA A 49 18.17 -2.89 70.16
N GLU A 50 17.61 -1.91 70.89
CA GLU A 50 16.19 -1.95 71.29
C GLU A 50 15.26 -1.74 70.09
N LEU A 51 15.56 -0.74 69.27
CA LEU A 51 14.82 -0.49 68.02
C LEU A 51 14.98 -1.65 67.03
N PHE A 52 16.17 -2.24 66.97
CA PHE A 52 16.44 -3.40 66.12
C PHE A 52 15.51 -4.58 66.46
N PHE A 53 15.36 -4.92 67.75
CA PHE A 53 14.51 -6.04 68.16
C PHE A 53 13.01 -5.71 68.12
N SER A 54 12.62 -4.50 68.51
CA SER A 54 11.19 -4.11 68.60
C SER A 54 10.56 -3.74 67.25
N GLU A 55 11.30 -3.04 66.39
CA GLU A 55 10.77 -2.48 65.14
C GLU A 55 11.25 -3.19 63.88
N ALA A 56 12.54 -3.56 63.82
CA ALA A 56 13.13 -4.15 62.63
C ALA A 56 13.05 -5.69 62.58
N THR A 57 12.96 -6.35 63.73
CA THR A 57 13.04 -7.81 63.82
C THR A 57 11.65 -8.45 63.92
N TYR A 58 11.40 -9.44 63.07
CA TYR A 58 10.29 -10.38 63.24
C TYR A 58 10.84 -11.68 63.83
N PRO A 59 10.23 -12.26 64.87
CA PRO A 59 10.76 -13.42 65.60
C PRO A 59 10.51 -14.72 64.82
N THR A 60 11.23 -14.92 63.71
CA THR A 60 11.12 -16.14 62.90
C THR A 60 11.59 -17.38 63.68
N GLN A 61 11.05 -18.54 63.31
CA GLN A 61 11.45 -19.81 63.92
C GLN A 61 12.95 -20.07 63.75
N GLY A 62 13.50 -19.81 62.57
CA GLY A 62 14.93 -19.98 62.28
C GLY A 62 15.82 -19.02 63.09
N LEU A 63 15.41 -17.77 63.30
CA LEU A 63 16.12 -16.82 64.15
C LEU A 63 16.10 -17.27 65.61
N ARG A 64 14.92 -17.65 66.13
CA ARG A 64 14.76 -18.15 67.51
C ARG A 64 15.64 -19.38 67.76
N GLN A 65 15.67 -20.32 66.82
CA GLN A 65 16.50 -21.50 66.88
C GLN A 65 17.99 -21.12 66.93
N ALA A 66 18.45 -20.30 65.98
CA ALA A 66 19.85 -19.86 65.91
C ALA A 66 20.30 -19.22 67.23
N LEU A 67 19.55 -18.22 67.71
CA LEU A 67 19.91 -17.52 68.94
C LEU A 67 19.89 -18.45 70.16
N THR A 68 18.89 -19.34 70.25
CA THR A 68 18.83 -20.31 71.36
C THR A 68 20.05 -21.23 71.37
N GLU A 69 20.42 -21.82 70.23
CA GLU A 69 21.57 -22.74 70.13
C GLU A 69 22.91 -22.02 70.37
N ILE A 70 23.11 -20.85 69.77
CA ILE A 70 24.34 -20.04 69.91
C ILE A 70 24.55 -19.61 71.36
N PHE A 71 23.54 -19.05 72.01
CA PHE A 71 23.68 -18.57 73.38
C PHE A 71 23.70 -19.70 74.41
N SER A 72 23.08 -20.85 74.13
CA SER A 72 23.29 -22.08 74.92
C SER A 72 24.74 -22.56 74.85
N ARG A 73 25.35 -22.51 73.66
CA ARG A 73 26.77 -22.85 73.47
C ARG A 73 27.69 -21.92 74.25
N LEU A 74 27.44 -20.62 74.19
CA LEU A 74 28.18 -19.59 74.94
C LEU A 74 28.00 -19.72 76.46
N ALA A 75 26.85 -20.20 76.91
CA ALA A 75 26.59 -20.54 78.31
C ALA A 75 27.33 -21.80 78.79
N GLY A 76 27.91 -22.59 77.87
CA GLY A 76 28.74 -23.76 78.16
C GLY A 76 28.06 -25.11 77.93
N ASP A 77 26.87 -25.12 77.30
CA ASP A 77 26.21 -26.35 76.88
C ASP A 77 26.96 -26.99 75.71
N MET A 78 27.48 -28.19 75.94
CA MET A 78 28.24 -28.95 74.94
C MET A 78 27.36 -29.86 74.07
N SER A 79 26.07 -30.00 74.40
CA SER A 79 25.11 -30.80 73.64
C SER A 79 24.62 -30.10 72.37
N VAL A 80 24.70 -28.76 72.34
CA VAL A 80 24.40 -27.96 71.16
C VAL A 80 25.64 -27.79 70.25
N PRO A 81 25.45 -27.67 68.92
CA PRO A 81 26.54 -27.49 67.97
C PRO A 81 27.39 -26.25 68.28
N ALA A 82 28.70 -26.35 68.04
CA ALA A 82 29.60 -25.20 68.17
C ALA A 82 29.62 -24.32 66.91
N ILE A 83 29.27 -24.88 65.74
CA ILE A 83 29.39 -24.23 64.44
C ILE A 83 28.02 -24.24 63.75
N HIS A 84 27.56 -23.05 63.36
CA HIS A 84 26.32 -22.83 62.64
C HIS A 84 26.60 -22.19 61.29
N ARG A 85 26.11 -22.80 60.22
CA ARG A 85 26.15 -22.23 58.87
C ARG A 85 24.77 -21.64 58.57
N LEU A 86 24.72 -20.33 58.36
CA LEU A 86 23.49 -19.67 57.94
C LEU A 86 23.34 -19.80 56.42
N GLU A 87 22.21 -20.35 56.00
CA GLU A 87 21.87 -20.54 54.59
C GLU A 87 20.66 -19.69 54.21
N THR A 88 20.62 -19.23 52.97
CA THR A 88 19.49 -18.46 52.43
C THR A 88 18.69 -19.30 51.48
N ALA A 89 17.43 -19.55 51.81
CA ALA A 89 16.45 -20.05 50.84
C ALA A 89 15.93 -18.93 49.91
N PHE A 90 15.80 -17.69 50.42
CA PHE A 90 15.17 -16.57 49.69
C PHE A 90 15.96 -15.24 49.78
N GLY A 91 17.29 -15.32 49.90
CA GLY A 91 18.17 -14.14 49.80
C GLY A 91 18.09 -13.12 50.94
N GLY A 92 17.59 -13.49 52.13
CA GLY A 92 17.51 -12.59 53.29
C GLY A 92 17.69 -13.29 54.63
N GLY A 93 18.10 -12.54 55.66
CA GLY A 93 18.12 -12.99 57.06
C GLY A 93 19.49 -13.36 57.65
N LYS A 94 20.51 -13.70 56.85
CA LYS A 94 21.84 -14.11 57.35
C LYS A 94 22.53 -13.02 58.18
N THR A 95 22.85 -11.90 57.54
CA THR A 95 23.48 -10.75 58.21
C THR A 95 22.57 -10.17 59.30
N HIS A 96 21.25 -10.24 59.15
CA HIS A 96 20.29 -9.84 60.20
C HIS A 96 20.43 -10.72 61.45
N THR A 97 20.58 -12.04 61.29
CA THR A 97 20.88 -12.96 62.40
C THR A 97 22.24 -12.67 63.03
N LEU A 98 23.27 -12.36 62.23
CA LEU A 98 24.59 -11.97 62.77
C LEU A 98 24.49 -10.69 63.61
N ILE A 99 23.75 -9.68 63.14
CA ILE A 99 23.50 -8.44 63.91
C ILE A 99 22.75 -8.74 65.21
N ALA A 100 21.74 -9.62 65.16
CA ALA A 100 21.03 -10.05 66.37
C ALA A 100 21.97 -10.73 67.37
N CYS A 101 22.88 -11.60 66.90
CA CYS A 101 23.90 -12.23 67.73
C CYS A 101 24.87 -11.18 68.32
N ALA A 102 25.30 -10.21 67.52
CA ALA A 102 26.18 -9.13 67.98
C ALA A 102 25.53 -8.32 69.12
N HIS A 103 24.30 -7.82 68.93
CA HIS A 103 23.59 -7.06 69.94
C HIS A 103 23.40 -7.85 71.25
N LEU A 104 22.97 -9.11 71.16
CA LEU A 104 22.79 -9.96 72.33
C LEU A 104 24.11 -10.31 73.02
N ALA A 105 25.21 -10.47 72.29
CA ALA A 105 26.51 -10.77 72.88
C ALA A 105 27.14 -9.55 73.57
N TYR A 106 26.95 -8.34 73.02
CA TYR A 106 27.45 -7.10 73.61
C TYR A 106 26.59 -6.61 74.80
N ARG A 107 25.27 -6.53 74.62
CA ARG A 107 24.33 -5.95 75.60
C ARG A 107 23.69 -6.97 76.54
N GLY A 108 23.58 -8.24 76.12
CA GLY A 108 23.17 -9.33 77.01
C GLY A 108 21.86 -9.09 77.76
N THR A 109 21.93 -9.23 79.09
CA THR A 109 20.80 -9.08 80.03
C THR A 109 20.09 -7.72 79.95
N GLU A 110 20.74 -6.68 79.43
CA GLU A 110 20.13 -5.35 79.26
C GLU A 110 19.01 -5.33 78.20
N LEU A 111 18.97 -6.31 77.30
CA LEU A 111 17.94 -6.43 76.26
C LEU A 111 16.78 -7.36 76.65
N ARG A 112 16.74 -7.85 77.89
CA ARG A 112 15.78 -8.85 78.38
C ARG A 112 14.32 -8.53 78.00
N ASP A 113 13.90 -7.28 78.20
CA ASP A 113 12.50 -6.89 78.04
C ASP A 113 12.04 -6.86 76.56
N VAL A 114 12.98 -6.62 75.63
CA VAL A 114 12.68 -6.53 74.19
C VAL A 114 12.89 -7.85 73.44
N VAL A 115 13.62 -8.82 74.03
CA VAL A 115 13.95 -10.10 73.36
C VAL A 115 13.25 -11.33 73.94
N GLN A 116 12.38 -11.16 74.94
CA GLN A 116 11.64 -12.25 75.59
C GLN A 116 10.89 -13.17 74.60
N ASP A 117 10.35 -12.62 73.51
CA ASP A 117 9.66 -13.38 72.45
C ASP A 117 10.62 -13.98 71.40
N ILE A 118 11.92 -13.76 71.54
CA ILE A 118 12.96 -14.13 70.55
C ILE A 118 13.95 -15.13 71.14
N CYS A 119 14.43 -14.91 72.35
CA CYS A 119 15.41 -15.74 73.03
C CYS A 119 15.04 -15.88 74.50
N ASN A 120 15.30 -17.05 75.09
CA ASN A 120 15.06 -17.27 76.52
C ASN A 120 15.96 -16.31 77.34
N PRO A 121 15.38 -15.43 78.18
CA PRO A 121 16.13 -14.49 79.00
C PRO A 121 17.22 -15.09 79.92
N GLN A 122 17.14 -16.39 80.21
CA GLN A 122 18.12 -17.13 81.02
C GLN A 122 19.42 -17.43 80.27
N LEU A 123 19.40 -17.39 78.93
CA LEU A 123 20.57 -17.64 78.08
C LEU A 123 21.37 -16.36 77.78
N LEU A 124 20.85 -15.20 78.17
CA LEU A 124 21.49 -13.92 77.90
C LEU A 124 22.78 -13.79 78.73
N PRO A 125 23.92 -13.44 78.10
CA PRO A 125 25.17 -13.21 78.82
C PRO A 125 25.10 -11.90 79.62
N GLU A 126 26.00 -11.72 80.58
CA GLU A 126 26.21 -10.39 81.18
C GLU A 126 26.87 -9.45 80.15
N PRO A 127 26.53 -8.15 80.12
CA PRO A 127 27.14 -7.18 79.21
C PRO A 127 28.67 -7.23 79.27
N GLY A 128 29.31 -7.30 78.10
CA GLY A 128 30.77 -7.37 78.00
C GLY A 128 31.42 -8.71 78.44
N SER A 129 30.65 -9.73 78.81
CA SER A 129 31.19 -11.05 79.23
C SER A 129 31.58 -11.98 78.09
N VAL A 130 31.28 -11.60 76.84
CA VAL A 130 31.58 -12.36 75.62
C VAL A 130 32.49 -11.51 74.74
N ALA A 131 33.61 -12.09 74.29
CA ALA A 131 34.41 -11.50 73.22
C ALA A 131 33.69 -11.73 71.89
N VAL A 132 33.32 -10.64 71.21
CA VAL A 132 32.55 -10.70 69.96
C VAL A 132 33.48 -10.42 68.79
N VAL A 133 33.57 -11.38 67.88
CA VAL A 133 34.32 -11.25 66.64
C VAL A 133 33.33 -11.21 65.48
N GLY A 134 33.39 -10.17 64.66
CA GLY A 134 32.57 -9.99 63.47
C GLY A 134 33.45 -9.58 62.31
N ILE A 135 33.52 -10.43 61.29
CA ILE A 135 34.38 -10.24 60.12
C ILE A 135 33.53 -10.32 58.87
N ALA A 136 33.54 -9.26 58.07
CA ALA A 136 32.96 -9.23 56.74
C ALA A 136 34.04 -9.64 55.70
N GLY A 137 33.82 -10.77 55.04
CA GLY A 137 34.78 -11.37 54.11
C GLY A 137 35.01 -10.55 52.83
N ASP A 138 34.07 -9.68 52.48
CA ASP A 138 34.18 -8.73 51.37
C ASP A 138 35.00 -7.48 51.72
N GLU A 139 35.22 -7.20 53.01
CA GLU A 139 35.96 -6.01 53.47
C GLU A 139 37.38 -6.33 53.95
N ILE A 140 37.60 -7.50 54.56
CA ILE A 140 38.92 -7.86 55.10
C ILE A 140 40.01 -7.79 54.00
N PRO A 141 41.18 -7.18 54.27
CA PRO A 141 42.29 -7.15 53.32
C PRO A 141 42.88 -8.55 53.11
N VAL A 142 43.36 -8.83 51.89
CA VAL A 142 44.10 -10.07 51.54
C VAL A 142 45.60 -9.82 51.30
N HIS A 143 45.97 -8.54 51.20
CA HIS A 143 47.33 -8.05 51.10
C HIS A 143 47.67 -7.25 52.35
N ARG A 144 48.96 -7.22 52.70
CA ARG A 144 49.44 -6.41 53.82
C ARG A 144 49.20 -4.92 53.52
N PRO A 145 48.46 -4.19 54.36
CA PRO A 145 48.24 -2.76 54.21
C PRO A 145 49.55 -1.99 54.33
N MET A 146 49.70 -0.91 53.56
CA MET A 146 50.82 0.02 53.68
C MET A 146 50.45 1.15 54.66
N GLY A 147 51.20 1.32 55.75
CA GLY A 147 50.97 2.35 56.77
C GLY A 147 51.61 2.00 58.11
N GLU A 148 51.53 2.93 59.07
CA GLU A 148 51.97 2.71 60.47
C GLU A 148 50.87 2.07 61.34
N ASP A 149 49.60 2.22 60.96
CA ASP A 149 48.46 1.67 61.69
C ASP A 149 48.45 0.13 61.63
N LEU A 150 48.20 -0.51 62.78
CA LEU A 150 48.04 -1.96 62.86
C LEU A 150 46.69 -2.39 62.25
N VAL A 151 46.72 -2.84 61.00
CA VAL A 151 45.55 -3.36 60.28
C VAL A 151 45.77 -4.84 59.93
N PRO A 152 45.05 -5.77 60.58
CA PRO A 152 45.14 -7.19 60.24
C PRO A 152 44.67 -7.48 58.81
N TYR A 153 45.32 -8.43 58.15
CA TYR A 153 45.04 -8.82 56.75
C TYR A 153 44.95 -10.35 56.58
N THR A 154 44.89 -11.08 57.69
CA THR A 154 44.64 -12.50 57.74
C THR A 154 43.41 -12.72 58.60
N LEU A 155 42.61 -13.74 58.28
CA LEU A 155 41.39 -14.04 59.03
C LEU A 155 41.69 -14.31 60.51
N TRP A 156 42.72 -15.10 60.79
CA TRP A 156 43.12 -15.44 62.16
C TRP A 156 43.76 -14.25 62.90
N GLY A 157 44.52 -13.40 62.20
CA GLY A 157 45.05 -12.17 62.77
C GLY A 157 43.94 -11.20 63.17
N GLU A 158 42.92 -11.03 62.33
CA GLU A 158 41.74 -10.21 62.64
C GLU A 158 40.97 -10.79 63.84
N ILE A 159 40.80 -12.13 63.92
CA ILE A 159 40.21 -12.77 65.10
C ILE A 159 41.01 -12.45 66.36
N ALA A 160 42.34 -12.60 66.34
CA ALA A 160 43.18 -12.31 67.51
C ALA A 160 43.08 -10.83 67.94
N TYR A 161 43.07 -9.91 66.98
CA TYR A 161 42.91 -8.49 67.23
C TYR A 161 41.54 -8.15 67.86
N GLN A 162 40.45 -8.73 67.35
CA GLN A 162 39.11 -8.48 67.90
C GLN A 162 38.89 -9.13 69.28
N VAL A 163 39.54 -10.26 69.58
CA VAL A 163 39.39 -10.95 70.88
C VAL A 163 40.16 -10.27 72.01
N GLY A 164 41.35 -9.73 71.75
CA GLY A 164 42.23 -9.21 72.81
C GLY A 164 42.96 -7.91 72.48
N GLY A 165 42.53 -7.20 71.44
CA GLY A 165 43.10 -5.92 71.02
C GLY A 165 44.53 -6.03 70.49
N GLU A 166 45.19 -4.87 70.41
CA GLU A 166 46.59 -4.79 69.95
C GLU A 166 47.53 -5.61 70.84
N SER A 167 47.32 -5.64 72.17
CA SER A 167 48.17 -6.41 73.09
C SER A 167 48.21 -7.89 72.73
N LEU A 168 47.04 -8.52 72.52
CA LEU A 168 46.99 -9.93 72.17
C LEU A 168 47.56 -10.16 70.77
N TYR A 169 47.27 -9.28 69.81
CA TYR A 169 47.80 -9.40 68.44
C TYR A 169 49.32 -9.41 68.43
N ARG A 170 49.97 -8.52 69.18
CA ARG A 170 51.44 -8.44 69.29
C ARG A 170 52.05 -9.71 69.89
N GLU A 171 51.38 -10.34 70.86
CA GLU A 171 51.85 -11.60 71.47
C GLU A 171 51.85 -12.80 70.52
N VAL A 172 51.04 -12.76 69.46
CA VAL A 172 50.92 -13.79 68.42
C VAL A 172 51.28 -13.27 67.03
N GLU A 173 52.02 -12.15 66.93
CA GLU A 173 52.25 -11.43 65.66
C GLU A 173 52.92 -12.31 64.59
N ALA A 174 53.84 -13.20 65.00
CA ALA A 174 54.55 -14.11 64.12
C ALA A 174 53.58 -15.04 63.37
N GLU A 175 52.58 -15.60 64.06
CA GLU A 175 51.54 -16.43 63.47
C GLU A 175 50.41 -15.60 62.85
N ALA A 176 50.05 -14.47 63.46
CA ALA A 176 48.95 -13.60 63.03
C ALA A 176 49.23 -12.90 61.69
N SER A 177 50.50 -12.55 61.42
CA SER A 177 50.90 -11.90 60.16
C SER A 177 51.32 -12.89 59.07
N SER A 178 51.50 -14.17 59.42
CA SER A 178 51.82 -15.25 58.48
C SER A 178 50.63 -15.57 57.57
N HIS A 179 50.89 -16.04 56.34
CA HIS A 179 49.86 -16.51 55.42
C HIS A 179 49.58 -18.01 55.53
N ALA A 180 50.38 -18.73 56.33
CA ALA A 180 50.13 -20.12 56.66
C ALA A 180 49.17 -20.21 57.84
N ALA A 181 48.23 -21.17 57.80
CA ALA A 181 47.27 -21.38 58.88
C ALA A 181 48.01 -21.63 60.22
N PRO A 182 47.63 -20.94 61.31
CA PRO A 182 48.29 -21.09 62.60
C PRO A 182 47.99 -22.47 63.22
N GLY A 183 48.88 -22.93 64.11
CA GLY A 183 48.70 -24.18 64.85
C GLY A 183 47.87 -24.04 66.13
N LYS A 184 47.63 -25.16 66.84
CA LYS A 184 46.87 -25.19 68.11
C LYS A 184 47.37 -24.18 69.18
N PRO A 185 48.68 -23.96 69.41
CA PRO A 185 49.16 -23.01 70.43
C PRO A 185 48.65 -21.58 70.24
N PHE A 186 48.41 -21.18 68.98
CA PHE A 186 47.79 -19.89 68.67
C PHE A 186 46.37 -19.82 69.21
N LEU A 187 45.54 -20.85 68.97
CA LEU A 187 44.17 -20.90 69.45
C LEU A 187 44.08 -20.95 70.97
N ASP A 188 45.01 -21.66 71.63
CA ASP A 188 45.12 -21.66 73.08
C ASP A 188 45.36 -20.23 73.61
N LYS A 189 46.35 -19.50 73.09
CA LYS A 189 46.57 -18.09 73.49
C LYS A 189 45.38 -17.18 73.21
N VAL A 190 44.71 -17.37 72.06
CA VAL A 190 43.63 -16.48 71.62
C VAL A 190 42.31 -16.77 72.35
N PHE A 191 41.97 -18.02 72.68
CA PHE A 191 40.64 -18.36 73.19
C PHE A 191 40.60 -18.91 74.62
N GLN A 192 41.73 -19.30 75.21
CA GLN A 192 41.74 -19.94 76.52
C GLN A 192 41.03 -19.11 77.58
N ASN A 193 40.07 -19.74 78.27
CA ASN A 193 39.22 -19.16 79.33
C ASN A 193 38.34 -17.97 78.91
N ARG A 194 38.15 -17.72 77.61
CA ARG A 194 37.27 -16.65 77.08
C ARG A 194 35.98 -17.26 76.53
N LYS A 195 34.85 -16.58 76.74
CA LYS A 195 33.63 -16.82 75.96
C LYS A 195 33.76 -16.06 74.66
N VAL A 196 33.63 -16.72 73.52
CA VAL A 196 33.89 -16.12 72.21
C VAL A 196 32.78 -16.45 71.22
N LEU A 197 32.19 -15.42 70.65
CA LEU A 197 31.30 -15.51 69.51
C LEU A 197 32.07 -15.09 68.26
N ILE A 198 32.21 -15.98 67.28
CA ILE A 198 32.88 -15.68 66.01
C ILE A 198 31.84 -15.67 64.90
N MET A 199 31.68 -14.52 64.26
CA MET A 199 30.76 -14.28 63.15
C MET A 199 31.55 -13.99 61.88
N LEU A 200 31.41 -14.86 60.88
CA LEU A 200 32.09 -14.74 59.59
C LEU A 200 31.04 -14.53 58.49
N ASP A 201 30.90 -13.29 58.02
CA ASP A 201 29.99 -12.97 56.90
C ASP A 201 30.72 -13.04 55.56
N GLU A 202 30.03 -13.43 54.49
CA GLU A 202 30.51 -13.49 53.11
C GLU A 202 31.85 -14.24 52.92
N LEU A 203 32.02 -15.37 53.62
CA LEU A 203 33.27 -16.15 53.62
C LEU A 203 33.68 -16.67 52.23
N ALA A 204 32.71 -16.87 51.33
CA ALA A 204 32.94 -17.27 49.95
C ALA A 204 33.72 -16.19 49.16
N GLN A 205 33.40 -14.91 49.36
CA GLN A 205 34.09 -13.79 48.72
C GLN A 205 35.53 -13.66 49.22
N TYR A 206 35.73 -13.85 50.53
CA TYR A 206 37.07 -13.87 51.10
C TYR A 206 37.92 -15.00 50.52
N ALA A 207 37.38 -16.22 50.44
CA ALA A 207 38.09 -17.37 49.88
C ALA A 207 38.53 -17.13 48.43
N ALA A 208 37.64 -16.58 47.58
CA ALA A 208 37.94 -16.28 46.19
C ALA A 208 39.00 -15.17 46.05
N ARG A 209 38.89 -14.08 46.82
CA ARG A 209 39.89 -12.99 46.85
C ARG A 209 41.24 -13.50 47.35
N LEU A 210 41.25 -14.35 48.37
CA LEU A 210 42.48 -14.91 48.95
C LEU A 210 43.19 -15.85 47.97
N GLU A 211 42.45 -16.70 47.25
CA GLU A 211 43.00 -17.58 46.20
C GLU A 211 43.54 -16.77 45.00
N ALA A 212 42.86 -15.69 44.62
CA ALA A 212 43.34 -14.82 43.56
C ALA A 212 44.58 -14.03 43.96
N ALA A 213 44.68 -13.61 45.23
CA ALA A 213 45.85 -12.93 45.76
C ALA A 213 47.07 -13.86 45.90
N ARG A 214 46.84 -15.14 46.23
CA ARG A 214 47.89 -16.10 46.59
C ARG A 214 47.55 -17.52 46.17
N PRO A 215 48.47 -18.24 45.51
CA PRO A 215 48.35 -19.67 45.28
C PRO A 215 48.16 -20.42 46.61
N ASP A 216 47.20 -21.35 46.67
CA ASP A 216 46.82 -22.13 47.88
C ASP A 216 46.21 -21.30 49.02
N GLY A 217 45.78 -20.07 48.76
CA GLY A 217 45.14 -19.20 49.75
C GLY A 217 43.88 -19.83 50.36
N ALA A 218 42.99 -20.37 49.52
CA ALA A 218 41.79 -21.07 49.98
C ALA A 218 42.11 -22.38 50.72
N GLY A 219 43.22 -23.04 50.36
CA GLY A 219 43.72 -24.23 51.07
C GLY A 219 44.14 -23.92 52.51
N GLN A 220 44.88 -22.83 52.72
CA GLN A 220 45.24 -22.34 54.06
C GLN A 220 44.01 -21.93 54.87
N LEU A 221 43.03 -21.27 54.24
CA LEU A 221 41.76 -20.94 54.90
C LEU A 221 41.00 -22.22 55.34
N ALA A 222 40.90 -23.22 54.46
CA ALA A 222 40.27 -24.50 54.79
C ALA A 222 40.98 -25.23 55.94
N ALA A 223 42.31 -25.22 55.96
CA ALA A 223 43.11 -25.78 57.05
C ALA A 223 42.86 -25.07 58.39
N PHE A 224 42.81 -23.73 58.38
CA PHE A 224 42.49 -22.93 59.56
C PHE A 224 41.08 -23.21 60.09
N LEU A 225 40.07 -23.24 59.21
CA LEU A 225 38.69 -23.53 59.61
C LEU A 225 38.55 -24.93 60.21
N MET A 226 39.22 -25.94 59.63
CA MET A 226 39.22 -27.30 60.18
C MET A 226 39.79 -27.32 61.59
N LEU A 227 40.91 -26.63 61.82
CA LEU A 227 41.52 -26.52 63.13
C LEU A 227 40.61 -25.76 64.12
N LEU A 228 40.04 -24.63 63.70
CA LEU A 228 39.15 -23.79 64.49
C LEU A 228 37.87 -24.54 64.89
N HIS A 229 37.24 -25.26 63.96
CA HIS A 229 36.05 -26.08 64.23
C HIS A 229 36.37 -27.19 65.23
N GLY A 230 37.48 -27.90 65.02
CA GLY A 230 37.96 -28.93 65.95
C GLY A 230 38.25 -28.38 67.34
N TYR A 231 38.79 -27.16 67.43
CA TYR A 231 39.03 -26.48 68.70
C TYR A 231 37.72 -26.11 69.38
N ALA A 232 36.81 -25.43 68.68
CA ALA A 232 35.53 -24.97 69.21
C ALA A 232 34.66 -26.13 69.70
N ARG A 233 34.67 -27.29 69.02
CA ARG A 233 33.95 -28.49 69.47
C ARG A 233 34.39 -28.99 70.83
N ASN A 234 35.69 -28.93 71.12
CA ASN A 234 36.29 -29.49 72.32
C ASN A 234 36.39 -28.49 73.50
N HIS A 235 36.05 -27.22 73.28
CA HIS A 235 36.11 -26.18 74.31
C HIS A 235 34.72 -25.55 74.53
N LYS A 236 34.38 -25.32 75.80
CA LYS A 236 33.12 -24.67 76.20
C LYS A 236 33.18 -23.17 75.91
N GLY A 237 32.02 -22.56 75.65
CA GLY A 237 31.90 -21.10 75.54
C GLY A 237 32.37 -20.51 74.21
N ILE A 238 32.60 -21.34 73.19
CA ILE A 238 32.95 -20.89 71.83
C ILE A 238 31.81 -21.24 70.88
N ALA A 239 31.26 -20.23 70.20
CA ALA A 239 30.25 -20.37 69.17
C ALA A 239 30.73 -19.70 67.87
N ILE A 240 30.60 -20.40 66.75
CA ILE A 240 30.98 -19.94 65.42
C ILE A 240 29.72 -19.89 64.56
N VAL A 241 29.48 -18.74 63.92
CA VAL A 241 28.38 -18.51 63.00
C VAL A 241 28.99 -18.00 61.70
N LEU A 242 28.71 -18.66 60.58
CA LEU A 242 29.28 -18.28 59.31
C LEU A 242 28.24 -18.28 58.19
N THR A 243 28.46 -17.43 57.19
CA THR A 243 27.67 -17.41 55.96
C THR A 243 28.54 -17.90 54.82
N LEU A 244 28.07 -18.95 54.15
CA LEU A 244 28.72 -19.54 53.00
C LEU A 244 27.62 -19.89 51.99
N ALA A 245 27.43 -19.02 51.00
CA ALA A 245 26.53 -19.31 49.89
C ALA A 245 27.09 -20.47 49.04
N SER A 246 26.20 -21.21 48.36
CA SER A 246 26.63 -22.20 47.37
C SER A 246 27.47 -21.51 46.28
N ALA A 247 28.43 -22.21 45.66
CA ALA A 247 29.25 -21.60 44.61
C ALA A 247 28.38 -21.05 43.45
N ALA A 248 27.28 -21.74 43.13
CA ALA A 248 26.29 -21.28 42.16
C ALA A 248 25.55 -20.01 42.63
N ASP A 249 25.07 -19.94 43.87
CA ASP A 249 24.34 -18.77 44.38
C ASP A 249 25.22 -17.56 44.68
N ALA A 250 26.47 -17.79 45.11
CA ALA A 250 27.42 -16.75 45.46
C ALA A 250 27.92 -15.98 44.22
N PHE A 251 28.04 -16.68 43.08
CA PHE A 251 28.77 -16.16 41.92
C PHE A 251 27.92 -16.03 40.66
N ALA A 252 26.84 -16.81 40.46
CA ALA A 252 26.02 -16.71 39.24
C ALA A 252 25.30 -15.37 39.09
N LYS A 253 25.09 -14.61 40.19
CA LYS A 253 24.35 -13.32 40.20
C LYS A 253 25.26 -12.09 40.27
N GLN A 254 26.58 -12.27 40.33
CA GLN A 254 27.56 -11.19 40.54
C GLN A 254 28.89 -11.43 39.80
N THR A 255 28.88 -12.18 38.69
CA THR A 255 30.08 -12.52 37.92
C THR A 255 30.91 -11.30 37.53
N GLU A 256 30.27 -10.21 37.07
CA GLU A 256 30.94 -8.95 36.73
C GLU A 256 31.62 -8.30 37.95
N ARG A 257 30.93 -8.26 39.10
CA ARG A 257 31.47 -7.69 40.35
C ARG A 257 32.62 -8.54 40.89
N LEU A 258 32.49 -9.86 40.83
CA LEU A 258 33.55 -10.79 41.20
C LEU A 258 34.76 -10.61 40.29
N ALA A 259 34.56 -10.59 38.96
CA ALA A 259 35.63 -10.35 37.99
C ALA A 259 36.37 -9.04 38.28
N LYS A 260 35.64 -7.96 38.58
CA LYS A 260 36.22 -6.67 38.98
C LYS A 260 37.02 -6.75 40.28
N LEU A 261 36.49 -7.41 41.32
CA LEU A 261 37.18 -7.60 42.59
C LEU A 261 38.46 -8.44 42.43
N LEU A 262 38.40 -9.54 41.69
CA LEU A 262 39.55 -10.40 41.43
C LEU A 262 40.59 -9.69 40.57
N SER A 263 40.16 -8.88 39.60
CA SER A 263 41.06 -8.05 38.77
C SER A 263 41.81 -7.02 39.61
N GLN A 264 41.12 -6.35 40.53
CA GLN A 264 41.74 -5.42 41.48
C GLN A 264 42.76 -6.12 42.39
N VAL A 265 42.46 -7.34 42.84
CA VAL A 265 43.34 -8.11 43.74
C VAL A 265 44.57 -8.65 43.01
N LYS A 266 44.43 -9.12 41.75
CA LYS A 266 45.54 -9.63 40.93
C LYS A 266 46.36 -8.53 40.24
N GLY A 267 45.80 -7.33 40.07
CA GLY A 267 46.43 -6.24 39.32
C GLY A 267 46.44 -6.44 37.80
N GLN A 268 45.58 -7.32 37.28
CA GLN A 268 45.39 -7.60 35.85
C GLN A 268 43.93 -7.94 35.58
N ASP A 269 43.46 -7.75 34.35
CA ASP A 269 42.08 -8.07 33.97
C ASP A 269 41.81 -9.58 34.05
N VAL A 270 40.76 -9.96 34.77
CA VAL A 270 40.26 -11.33 34.92
C VAL A 270 38.95 -11.43 34.15
N SER A 271 38.86 -12.39 33.22
CA SER A 271 37.62 -12.64 32.48
C SER A 271 36.52 -13.18 33.41
N GLU A 272 35.26 -13.05 33.00
CA GLU A 272 34.12 -13.57 33.77
C GLU A 272 34.21 -15.09 33.97
N ASP A 273 34.59 -15.83 32.93
CA ASP A 273 34.77 -17.29 33.00
C ASP A 273 35.90 -17.70 33.96
N ASP A 274 37.03 -16.98 33.91
CA ASP A 274 38.16 -17.22 34.82
C ASP A 274 37.77 -16.89 36.27
N ALA A 275 36.98 -15.83 36.48
CA ALA A 275 36.51 -15.43 37.80
C ALA A 275 35.59 -16.48 38.42
N ILE A 276 34.68 -17.05 37.62
CA ILE A 276 33.82 -18.16 38.05
C ILE A 276 34.69 -19.38 38.41
N SER A 277 35.59 -19.80 37.53
CA SER A 277 36.44 -20.97 37.77
C SER A 277 37.28 -20.82 39.05
N ILE A 278 37.91 -19.65 39.26
CA ILE A 278 38.67 -19.36 40.48
C ILE A 278 37.76 -19.39 41.72
N GLY A 279 36.58 -18.75 41.65
CA GLY A 279 35.61 -18.70 42.74
C GLY A 279 35.09 -20.08 43.13
N GLU A 280 34.69 -20.90 42.15
CA GLU A 280 34.20 -22.26 42.36
C GLU A 280 35.26 -23.16 43.01
N GLN A 281 36.50 -23.10 42.50
CA GLN A 281 37.60 -23.88 43.06
C GLN A 281 37.91 -23.48 44.51
N ALA A 282 37.99 -22.17 44.79
CA ALA A 282 38.27 -21.65 46.13
C ALA A 282 37.17 -22.03 47.14
N VAL A 283 35.90 -21.89 46.76
CA VAL A 283 34.77 -22.18 47.65
C VAL A 283 34.60 -23.68 47.89
N LYS A 284 34.91 -24.55 46.91
CA LYS A 284 34.73 -25.99 47.05
C LYS A 284 35.50 -26.59 48.24
N GLY A 285 36.75 -26.18 48.43
CA GLY A 285 37.59 -26.64 49.55
C GLY A 285 37.06 -26.18 50.92
N VAL A 286 36.73 -24.90 51.02
CA VAL A 286 36.17 -24.28 52.23
C VAL A 286 34.79 -24.87 52.59
N ALA A 287 33.92 -25.05 51.59
CA ALA A 287 32.59 -25.60 51.76
C ALA A 287 32.61 -27.04 52.27
N SER A 288 33.56 -27.85 51.80
CA SER A 288 33.74 -29.23 52.27
C SER A 288 34.05 -29.29 53.78
N VAL A 289 34.95 -28.43 54.26
CA VAL A 289 35.31 -28.34 55.69
C VAL A 289 34.13 -27.85 56.54
N VAL A 290 33.42 -26.83 56.06
CA VAL A 290 32.24 -26.27 56.75
C VAL A 290 31.10 -27.28 56.81
N ALA A 291 30.77 -27.95 55.70
CA ALA A 291 29.64 -28.88 55.63
C ALA A 291 29.81 -30.13 56.51
N ARG A 292 31.05 -30.51 56.81
CA ARG A 292 31.34 -31.67 57.68
C ARG A 292 30.92 -31.44 59.13
N ASP A 293 31.06 -30.21 59.60
CA ASP A 293 31.06 -29.91 61.04
C ASP A 293 29.98 -28.89 61.47
N ALA A 294 29.42 -28.12 60.53
CA ALA A 294 28.45 -27.07 60.82
C ALA A 294 27.00 -27.56 60.67
N VAL A 295 26.13 -27.14 61.58
CA VAL A 295 24.67 -27.32 61.44
C VAL A 295 24.12 -26.20 60.55
N GLN A 296 23.32 -26.59 59.56
CA GLN A 296 22.66 -25.65 58.66
C GLN A 296 21.43 -25.06 59.35
N ILE A 297 21.33 -23.73 59.35
CA ILE A 297 20.15 -23.00 59.81
C ILE A 297 19.68 -22.08 58.69
N THR A 298 18.38 -22.14 58.40
CA THR A 298 17.69 -21.21 57.50
C THR A 298 16.98 -20.16 58.34
N PRO A 299 17.49 -18.91 58.44
CA PRO A 299 16.95 -17.92 59.38
C PRO A 299 15.49 -17.53 59.15
N VAL A 300 15.03 -17.58 57.90
CA VAL A 300 13.67 -17.20 57.50
C VAL A 300 13.11 -18.27 56.57
N HIS A 301 12.00 -18.90 56.96
CA HIS A 301 11.31 -19.85 56.10
C HIS A 301 10.32 -19.14 55.15
N ALA A 302 9.98 -19.79 54.04
CA ALA A 302 9.06 -19.24 53.02
C ALA A 302 7.72 -18.74 53.61
N ALA A 303 7.18 -19.48 54.58
CA ALA A 303 5.90 -19.17 55.22
C ALA A 303 5.94 -17.88 56.07
N GLU A 304 7.12 -17.41 56.48
CA GLU A 304 7.29 -16.27 57.38
C GLU A 304 7.61 -14.96 56.63
N ILE A 305 7.87 -15.05 55.33
CA ILE A 305 8.26 -13.92 54.48
C ILE A 305 7.18 -12.83 54.48
N SER A 306 5.91 -13.22 54.39
CA SER A 306 4.80 -12.26 54.38
C SER A 306 4.69 -11.48 55.69
N ALA A 307 4.88 -12.16 56.82
CA ALA A 307 4.86 -11.53 58.13
C ALA A 307 6.05 -10.57 58.32
N LEU A 308 7.22 -10.91 57.78
CA LEU A 308 8.37 -10.01 57.71
C LEU A 308 8.03 -8.75 56.89
N PHE A 309 7.47 -8.91 55.68
CA PHE A 309 7.07 -7.77 54.85
C PHE A 309 6.01 -6.91 55.53
N ALA A 310 5.01 -7.53 56.16
CA ALA A 310 3.98 -6.81 56.90
C ALA A 310 4.59 -5.99 58.04
N LYS A 311 5.49 -6.57 58.85
CA LYS A 311 6.22 -5.86 59.93
C LYS A 311 7.08 -4.71 59.40
N ARG A 312 7.62 -4.82 58.19
CA ARG A 312 8.44 -3.78 57.56
C ARG A 312 7.62 -2.64 56.95
N LEU A 313 6.43 -2.93 56.43
CA LEU A 313 5.61 -1.97 55.69
C LEU A 313 4.53 -1.29 56.55
N PHE A 314 4.05 -1.96 57.61
CA PHE A 314 2.95 -1.50 58.45
C PHE A 314 3.36 -1.33 59.91
N VAL A 315 2.78 -0.32 60.55
CA VAL A 315 2.83 -0.11 62.00
C VAL A 315 1.82 -1.03 62.69
N VAL A 316 0.62 -1.13 62.13
CA VAL A 316 -0.50 -1.92 62.67
C VAL A 316 -1.13 -2.76 61.56
N VAL A 317 -1.45 -4.01 61.89
CA VAL A 317 -2.25 -4.93 61.07
C VAL A 317 -3.27 -5.61 61.99
N ASP A 318 -4.56 -5.38 61.74
CA ASP A 318 -5.66 -5.96 62.53
C ASP A 318 -5.78 -7.47 62.27
N ARG A 319 -5.56 -8.27 63.32
CA ARG A 319 -5.65 -9.74 63.25
C ARG A 319 -7.09 -10.25 63.18
N GLU A 320 -8.06 -9.54 63.73
CA GLU A 320 -9.47 -9.93 63.61
C GLU A 320 -9.96 -9.73 62.17
N ALA A 321 -9.52 -8.66 61.53
CA ALA A 321 -9.76 -8.44 60.10
C ALA A 321 -9.17 -9.54 59.23
N ALA A 322 -7.97 -10.06 59.57
CA ALA A 322 -7.37 -11.20 58.87
C ALA A 322 -8.24 -12.46 58.96
N MET A 323 -8.85 -12.74 60.12
CA MET A 323 -9.79 -13.86 60.29
C MET A 323 -11.08 -13.64 59.50
N GLU A 324 -11.67 -12.44 59.54
CA GLU A 324 -12.87 -12.10 58.77
C GLU A 324 -12.63 -12.28 57.26
N ALA A 325 -11.50 -11.78 56.75
CA ALA A 325 -11.11 -11.93 55.36
C ALA A 325 -10.95 -13.41 54.98
N ALA A 326 -10.23 -14.20 55.78
CA ALA A 326 -10.03 -15.62 55.52
C ALA A 326 -11.35 -16.39 55.40
N GLU A 327 -12.34 -16.09 56.25
CA GLU A 327 -13.66 -16.74 56.15
C GLU A 327 -14.42 -16.37 54.89
N LYS A 328 -14.38 -15.09 54.48
CA LYS A 328 -15.06 -14.62 53.26
C LYS A 328 -14.43 -15.20 52.00
N TYR A 329 -13.11 -15.23 51.91
CA TYR A 329 -12.40 -15.86 50.80
C TYR A 329 -12.66 -17.36 50.73
N LEU A 330 -12.57 -18.08 51.87
CA LEU A 330 -12.86 -19.52 51.92
C LEU A 330 -14.30 -19.83 51.49
N ALA A 331 -15.28 -19.03 51.92
CA ALA A 331 -16.67 -19.18 51.50
C ALA A 331 -16.84 -18.98 49.99
N MET A 332 -16.13 -18.00 49.40
CA MET A 332 -16.11 -17.79 47.96
C MET A 332 -15.45 -18.96 47.21
N TYR A 333 -14.31 -19.44 47.68
CA TYR A 333 -13.59 -20.55 47.06
C TYR A 333 -14.38 -21.85 47.09
N ARG A 334 -14.99 -22.20 48.22
CA ARG A 334 -15.84 -23.40 48.34
C ARG A 334 -17.01 -23.39 47.36
N ARG A 335 -17.63 -22.23 47.13
CA ARG A 335 -18.74 -22.09 46.15
C ARG A 335 -18.28 -22.27 44.70
N ASN A 336 -17.00 -22.04 44.42
CA ASN A 336 -16.43 -22.07 43.07
C ASN A 336 -15.32 -23.13 42.93
N ALA A 337 -15.31 -24.15 43.79
CA ALA A 337 -14.20 -25.09 43.93
C ALA A 337 -13.87 -25.83 42.62
N SER A 338 -14.87 -26.10 41.78
CA SER A 338 -14.68 -26.77 40.48
C SER A 338 -13.85 -25.98 39.47
N LEU A 339 -13.65 -24.68 39.69
CA LEU A 339 -12.91 -23.79 38.77
C LEU A 339 -11.50 -23.45 39.28
N LEU A 340 -11.20 -23.78 40.53
CA LEU A 340 -10.01 -23.34 41.25
C LEU A 340 -9.00 -24.48 41.42
N PRO A 341 -7.70 -24.16 41.62
CA PRO A 341 -6.69 -25.18 41.88
C PRO A 341 -6.93 -25.85 43.24
N GLU A 342 -6.40 -27.07 43.42
CA GLU A 342 -6.54 -27.86 44.66
C GLU A 342 -6.14 -27.09 45.92
N GLU A 343 -5.12 -26.23 45.79
CA GLU A 343 -4.61 -25.39 46.87
C GLU A 343 -5.67 -24.44 47.45
N ALA A 344 -6.56 -23.89 46.62
CA ALA A 344 -7.63 -22.99 47.07
C ALA A 344 -8.74 -23.73 47.84
N ILE A 345 -8.80 -25.06 47.69
CA ILE A 345 -9.82 -25.93 48.28
C ILE A 345 -9.34 -26.53 49.61
N ASN A 346 -8.02 -26.65 49.79
CA ASN A 346 -7.41 -27.20 51.00
C ASN A 346 -7.75 -26.35 52.24
N GLU A 347 -8.13 -26.99 53.35
CA GLU A 347 -8.42 -26.32 54.64
C GLU A 347 -7.25 -25.46 55.16
N GLN A 348 -6.01 -25.79 54.75
CA GLN A 348 -4.82 -24.99 55.08
C GLN A 348 -4.84 -23.58 54.48
N ILE A 349 -5.66 -23.31 53.45
CA ILE A 349 -5.75 -21.99 52.82
C ILE A 349 -6.23 -20.93 53.83
N LYS A 350 -7.11 -21.29 54.78
CA LYS A 350 -7.57 -20.37 55.84
C LYS A 350 -6.38 -19.90 56.68
N THR A 351 -5.57 -20.84 57.16
CA THR A 351 -4.36 -20.55 57.94
C THR A 351 -3.38 -19.70 57.15
N ARG A 352 -3.23 -19.98 55.85
CA ARG A 352 -2.32 -19.25 54.98
C ARG A 352 -2.77 -17.81 54.74
N ILE A 353 -4.06 -17.57 54.47
CA ILE A 353 -4.61 -16.22 54.32
C ILE A 353 -4.38 -15.39 55.60
N ILE A 354 -4.61 -15.98 56.78
CA ILE A 354 -4.36 -15.31 58.06
C ILE A 354 -2.88 -14.96 58.21
N ALA A 355 -1.98 -15.88 57.84
CA ALA A 355 -0.53 -15.68 57.95
C ALA A 355 0.03 -14.65 56.95
N THR A 356 -0.58 -14.51 55.77
CA THR A 356 -0.10 -13.59 54.73
C THR A 356 -0.78 -12.22 54.75
N TYR A 357 -1.86 -12.04 55.51
CA TYR A 357 -2.58 -10.77 55.60
C TYR A 357 -1.65 -9.59 55.95
N PRO A 358 -1.73 -8.44 55.24
CA PRO A 358 -2.78 -8.04 54.29
C PRO A 358 -2.56 -8.47 52.83
N PHE A 359 -1.57 -9.32 52.53
CA PHE A 359 -1.26 -9.79 51.19
C PHE A 359 -1.95 -11.11 50.87
N HIS A 360 -2.52 -11.22 49.67
CA HIS A 360 -3.10 -12.46 49.18
C HIS A 360 -2.01 -13.55 49.00
N PRO A 361 -2.27 -14.83 49.35
CA PRO A 361 -1.24 -15.88 49.23
C PRO A 361 -0.59 -15.98 47.84
N THR A 362 -1.37 -15.86 46.77
CA THR A 362 -0.84 -15.95 45.39
C THR A 362 0.06 -14.78 45.00
N LEU A 363 -0.13 -13.59 45.58
CA LEU A 363 0.77 -12.45 45.38
C LEU A 363 2.14 -12.76 45.99
N VAL A 364 2.15 -13.36 47.17
CA VAL A 364 3.38 -13.76 47.87
C VAL A 364 4.13 -14.81 47.05
N ASP A 365 3.41 -15.79 46.50
CA ASP A 365 4.00 -16.82 45.63
C ASP A 365 4.56 -16.23 44.35
N PHE A 366 3.82 -15.34 43.70
CA PHE A 366 4.29 -14.63 42.52
C PHE A 366 5.61 -13.90 42.82
N LEU A 367 5.67 -13.15 43.92
CA LEU A 367 6.86 -12.37 44.28
C LEU A 367 8.06 -13.27 44.65
N ASN A 368 7.84 -14.36 45.38
CA ASN A 368 8.92 -15.20 45.92
C ASN A 368 9.36 -16.33 44.99
N GLN A 369 8.46 -16.87 44.18
CA GLN A 369 8.74 -18.04 43.33
C GLN A 369 8.96 -17.63 41.87
N LYS A 370 8.24 -16.62 41.37
CA LYS A 370 8.41 -16.12 40.00
C LYS A 370 9.34 -14.91 39.96
N LEU A 371 8.96 -13.80 40.56
CA LEU A 371 9.69 -12.53 40.39
C LEU A 371 11.11 -12.59 40.96
N ALA A 372 11.31 -13.26 42.10
CA ALA A 372 12.64 -13.47 42.69
C ALA A 372 13.57 -14.40 41.88
N ALA A 373 13.03 -15.15 40.92
CA ALA A 373 13.82 -15.97 40.01
C ALA A 373 14.38 -15.18 38.81
N ALA A 374 13.91 -13.95 38.57
CA ALA A 374 14.47 -13.08 37.53
C ALA A 374 15.90 -12.64 37.88
N GLU A 375 16.83 -12.76 36.93
CA GLU A 375 18.28 -12.61 37.15
C GLU A 375 18.67 -11.26 37.78
N ASN A 376 18.08 -10.17 37.29
CA ASN A 376 18.39 -8.81 37.72
C ASN A 376 17.54 -8.33 38.89
N PHE A 377 16.66 -9.19 39.44
CA PHE A 377 15.80 -8.84 40.56
C PHE A 377 16.52 -9.13 41.89
N GLN A 378 16.69 -8.10 42.73
CA GLN A 378 17.46 -8.18 43.98
C GLN A 378 16.74 -8.96 45.11
N GLY A 379 16.28 -10.18 44.83
CA GLY A 379 15.61 -11.09 45.77
C GLY A 379 14.52 -10.41 46.61
N THR A 380 14.57 -10.63 47.93
CA THR A 380 13.63 -10.06 48.91
C THR A 380 13.64 -8.52 48.99
N ARG A 381 14.76 -7.85 48.63
CA ARG A 381 14.82 -6.38 48.59
C ARG A 381 14.00 -5.81 47.45
N GLY A 382 14.12 -6.42 46.26
CA GLY A 382 13.27 -6.07 45.12
C GLY A 382 11.79 -6.27 45.44
N VAL A 383 11.44 -7.38 46.08
CA VAL A 383 10.05 -7.66 46.50
C VAL A 383 9.54 -6.57 47.45
N LEU A 384 10.31 -6.21 48.48
CA LEU A 384 9.90 -5.19 49.44
C LEU A 384 9.70 -3.82 48.77
N ARG A 385 10.52 -3.47 47.78
CA ARG A 385 10.34 -2.23 47.00
C ARG A 385 9.04 -2.23 46.22
N VAL A 386 8.75 -3.30 45.48
CA VAL A 386 7.52 -3.44 44.71
C VAL A 386 6.29 -3.37 45.62
N LEU A 387 6.31 -4.08 46.76
CA LEU A 387 5.24 -4.00 47.75
C LEU A 387 5.10 -2.62 48.37
N ALA A 388 6.21 -1.92 48.67
CA ALA A 388 6.15 -0.57 49.21
C ALA A 388 5.49 0.41 48.24
N LEU A 389 5.81 0.32 46.95
CA LEU A 389 5.17 1.12 45.91
C LEU A 389 3.69 0.78 45.75
N ALA A 390 3.33 -0.51 45.82
CA ALA A 390 1.94 -0.95 45.74
C ALA A 390 1.10 -0.43 46.92
N VAL A 391 1.58 -0.60 48.15
CA VAL A 391 0.92 -0.09 49.36
C VAL A 391 0.76 1.42 49.29
N ARG A 392 1.82 2.15 48.88
CA ARG A 392 1.74 3.61 48.71
C ARG A 392 0.66 4.02 47.71
N SER A 393 0.63 3.38 46.53
CA SER A 393 -0.36 3.70 45.48
C SER A 393 -1.79 3.44 45.96
N LEU A 394 -2.03 2.30 46.61
CA LEU A 394 -3.34 1.95 47.16
C LEU A 394 -3.88 2.99 48.16
N TRP A 395 -3.03 3.46 49.07
CA TRP A 395 -3.41 4.49 50.04
C TRP A 395 -3.62 5.86 49.39
N GLN A 396 -2.79 6.24 48.41
CA GLN A 396 -2.95 7.50 47.68
C GLN A 396 -4.25 7.53 46.86
N LYS A 397 -4.59 6.42 46.21
CA LYS A 397 -5.83 6.27 45.43
C LYS A 397 -7.07 6.01 46.28
N LYS A 398 -6.91 5.78 47.59
CA LYS A 398 -7.97 5.36 48.52
C LYS A 398 -8.75 4.14 48.00
N GLN A 399 -8.03 3.17 47.44
CA GLN A 399 -8.64 2.00 46.84
C GLN A 399 -9.07 0.99 47.93
N ALA A 400 -10.39 0.83 48.12
CA ALA A 400 -10.93 -0.08 49.12
C ALA A 400 -10.87 -1.53 48.61
N ILE A 401 -9.96 -2.33 49.18
CA ILE A 401 -9.77 -3.74 48.82
C ILE A 401 -9.71 -4.63 50.06
N PRO A 402 -10.11 -5.92 49.96
CA PRO A 402 -10.04 -6.88 51.07
C PRO A 402 -8.61 -7.21 51.52
N MET A 403 -7.75 -7.39 50.52
CA MET A 403 -6.38 -7.89 50.58
C MET A 403 -5.67 -7.37 49.33
N ILE A 404 -4.34 -7.32 49.38
CA ILE A 404 -3.50 -6.89 48.27
C ILE A 404 -3.20 -8.09 47.37
N HIS A 405 -3.56 -8.01 46.09
CA HIS A 405 -3.39 -9.04 45.06
C HIS A 405 -2.39 -8.59 44.00
N THR A 406 -1.99 -9.50 43.11
CA THR A 406 -1.10 -9.21 41.96
C THR A 406 -1.64 -8.11 41.04
N CYS A 407 -2.96 -8.05 40.81
CA CYS A 407 -3.60 -7.00 40.03
C CYS A 407 -3.54 -5.60 40.67
N HIS A 408 -3.20 -5.49 41.96
CA HIS A 408 -3.11 -4.21 42.65
C HIS A 408 -1.75 -3.51 42.48
N LEU A 409 -0.79 -4.13 41.79
CA LEU A 409 0.45 -3.47 41.40
C LEU A 409 0.14 -2.34 40.40
N ASP A 410 0.55 -1.12 40.72
CA ASP A 410 0.17 0.06 39.96
C ASP A 410 1.03 0.25 38.71
N LEU A 411 0.65 -0.40 37.61
CA LEU A 411 1.33 -0.25 36.32
C LEU A 411 1.12 1.13 35.65
N ARG A 412 0.38 2.06 36.27
CA ARG A 412 0.31 3.47 35.86
C ARG A 412 1.37 4.35 36.51
N SER A 413 2.24 3.78 37.33
CA SER A 413 3.36 4.47 37.94
C SER A 413 4.65 4.09 37.21
N ASP A 414 5.31 5.07 36.60
CA ASP A 414 6.63 4.88 35.95
C ASP A 414 7.63 4.20 36.90
N ARG A 415 7.59 4.53 38.20
CA ARG A 415 8.47 3.91 39.20
C ARG A 415 8.21 2.41 39.33
N VAL A 416 6.95 1.99 39.27
CA VAL A 416 6.58 0.57 39.37
C VAL A 416 6.94 -0.16 38.09
N VAL A 417 6.62 0.43 36.93
CA VAL A 417 6.93 -0.15 35.62
C VAL A 417 8.44 -0.31 35.44
N ASN A 418 9.24 0.72 35.75
CA ASN A 418 10.70 0.64 35.66
C ASN A 418 11.29 -0.37 36.65
N GLU A 419 10.77 -0.47 37.88
CA GLU A 419 11.24 -1.46 38.85
C GLU A 419 10.91 -2.90 38.42
N ILE A 420 9.72 -3.12 37.84
CA ILE A 420 9.29 -4.45 37.40
C ILE A 420 9.94 -4.82 36.06
N LEU A 421 9.69 -4.06 34.99
CA LEU A 421 10.16 -4.42 33.64
C LEU A 421 11.65 -4.22 33.45
N GLY A 422 12.23 -3.16 34.03
CA GLY A 422 13.66 -2.89 33.93
C GLY A 422 14.51 -3.98 34.60
N ARG A 423 13.98 -4.63 35.64
CA ARG A 423 14.65 -5.72 36.38
C ARG A 423 14.31 -7.11 35.86
N THR A 424 13.25 -7.28 35.06
CA THR A 424 12.94 -8.56 34.39
C THR A 424 13.40 -8.59 32.92
N GLY A 425 14.11 -7.57 32.45
CA GLY A 425 14.54 -7.47 31.05
C GLY A 425 13.39 -7.38 30.04
N SER A 426 12.16 -7.15 30.49
CA SER A 426 10.93 -7.29 29.69
C SER A 426 10.46 -5.96 29.08
N SER A 427 11.40 -5.09 28.74
CA SER A 427 11.11 -3.75 28.18
C SER A 427 10.48 -3.81 26.78
N ASP A 428 10.66 -4.90 26.06
CA ASP A 428 10.03 -5.21 24.78
C ASP A 428 8.49 -5.40 24.90
N LEU A 429 7.98 -5.80 26.07
CA LEU A 429 6.55 -5.91 26.36
C LEU A 429 5.86 -4.57 26.67
N MET A 430 6.58 -3.44 26.62
CA MET A 430 5.99 -2.12 26.83
C MET A 430 4.80 -1.84 25.90
N TYR A 431 4.85 -2.31 24.65
CA TYR A 431 3.71 -2.19 23.73
C TYR A 431 2.49 -2.99 24.20
N ALA A 432 2.69 -4.23 24.65
CA ALA A 432 1.60 -5.05 25.22
C ALA A 432 1.02 -4.40 26.47
N LEU A 433 1.88 -3.87 27.34
CA LEU A 433 1.49 -3.18 28.56
C LEU A 433 0.64 -1.93 28.26
N ASN A 434 1.12 -1.06 27.39
CA ASN A 434 0.44 0.19 27.05
C ASN A 434 -0.89 -0.07 26.31
N THR A 435 -0.91 -1.04 25.41
CA THR A 435 -2.02 -1.28 24.47
C THR A 435 -3.14 -2.11 25.07
N ASP A 436 -2.81 -3.17 25.79
CA ASP A 436 -3.82 -4.11 26.29
C ASP A 436 -4.13 -3.90 27.78
N VAL A 437 -3.12 -3.64 28.62
CA VAL A 437 -3.34 -3.47 30.07
C VAL A 437 -3.71 -2.03 30.43
N GLY A 438 -2.84 -1.08 30.12
CA GLY A 438 -2.89 0.26 30.67
C GLY A 438 -1.64 0.57 31.49
N SER A 439 -0.88 1.56 31.04
CA SER A 439 0.32 2.12 31.67
C SER A 439 0.38 3.63 31.41
N VAL A 440 1.52 4.27 31.67
CA VAL A 440 1.71 5.72 31.61
C VAL A 440 1.49 6.26 30.19
N ASP A 441 1.99 5.58 29.18
CA ASP A 441 1.89 6.01 27.78
C ASP A 441 0.57 5.61 27.10
N THR A 442 -0.34 4.91 27.79
CA THR A 442 -1.64 4.50 27.21
C THR A 442 -2.46 5.69 26.70
N GLY A 443 -2.28 6.87 27.29
CA GLY A 443 -2.93 8.10 26.81
C GLY A 443 -2.50 8.55 25.41
N THR A 444 -1.37 8.05 24.90
CA THR A 444 -0.86 8.37 23.55
C THR A 444 -1.51 7.54 22.44
N LEU A 445 -2.22 6.46 22.80
CA LEU A 445 -2.91 5.60 21.85
C LEU A 445 -4.12 6.31 21.22
N GLU A 446 -4.52 5.86 20.04
CA GLU A 446 -5.75 6.33 19.41
C GLU A 446 -6.98 5.91 20.25
N GLY A 447 -7.63 6.90 20.87
CA GLY A 447 -8.71 6.72 21.83
C GLY A 447 -8.29 6.81 23.31
N GLY A 448 -6.98 6.93 23.59
CA GLY A 448 -6.43 7.24 24.91
C GLY A 448 -6.68 6.18 26.00
N ARG A 449 -7.07 4.96 25.62
CA ARG A 449 -7.42 3.86 26.52
C ARG A 449 -6.88 2.53 26.02
N SER A 450 -6.49 1.65 26.93
CA SER A 450 -6.09 0.27 26.65
C SER A 450 -7.29 -0.60 26.24
N ASN A 451 -7.03 -1.77 25.66
CA ASN A 451 -8.11 -2.71 25.32
C ASN A 451 -8.86 -3.20 26.58
N ALA A 452 -8.18 -3.40 27.71
CA ALA A 452 -8.82 -3.74 28.98
C ALA A 452 -9.72 -2.60 29.50
N GLU A 453 -9.28 -1.34 29.46
CA GLU A 453 -10.10 -0.19 29.85
C GLU A 453 -11.34 -0.03 28.96
N LEU A 454 -11.20 -0.32 27.66
CA LEU A 454 -12.33 -0.30 26.73
C LEU A 454 -13.32 -1.43 27.00
N ALA A 455 -12.86 -2.59 27.48
CA ALA A 455 -13.72 -3.68 27.92
C ALA A 455 -14.45 -3.32 29.22
N ASP A 456 -13.74 -2.78 30.21
CA ASP A 456 -14.33 -2.28 31.48
C ASP A 456 -15.37 -1.18 31.24
N ALA A 457 -15.12 -0.25 30.31
CA ALA A 457 -16.08 0.79 29.96
C ALA A 457 -17.33 0.24 29.23
N ARG A 458 -17.20 -0.88 28.51
CA ARG A 458 -18.30 -1.52 27.77
C ARG A 458 -19.18 -2.36 28.67
N ASN A 459 -18.59 -3.02 29.67
CA ASN A 459 -19.28 -3.83 30.65
C ASN A 459 -18.81 -3.49 32.08
N PRO A 460 -19.27 -2.37 32.66
CA PRO A 460 -18.84 -1.93 33.97
C PRO A 460 -19.25 -2.89 35.08
N HIS A 461 -18.32 -3.24 35.98
CA HIS A 461 -18.63 -4.08 37.13
C HIS A 461 -19.58 -3.36 38.11
N PRO A 462 -20.59 -4.05 38.70
CA PRO A 462 -21.56 -3.41 39.61
C PRO A 462 -20.94 -2.73 40.84
N GLU A 463 -19.86 -3.29 41.38
CA GLU A 463 -19.12 -2.71 42.51
C GLU A 463 -18.00 -1.73 42.08
N GLY A 464 -17.87 -1.45 40.77
CA GLY A 464 -16.89 -0.49 40.25
C GLY A 464 -15.45 -1.01 40.10
N TYR A 465 -15.20 -2.31 40.26
CA TYR A 465 -13.90 -2.90 39.99
C TYR A 465 -13.57 -2.89 38.49
N PRO A 466 -12.34 -2.53 38.08
CA PRO A 466 -11.87 -2.70 36.70
C PRO A 466 -11.50 -4.17 36.46
N LEU A 467 -12.53 -5.00 36.25
CA LEU A 467 -12.47 -6.45 36.13
C LEU A 467 -11.51 -6.89 35.02
N TYR A 468 -11.61 -6.28 33.84
CA TYR A 468 -10.79 -6.67 32.70
C TYR A 468 -9.34 -6.20 32.90
N GLU A 469 -9.12 -4.99 33.43
CA GLU A 469 -7.76 -4.52 33.77
C GLU A 469 -7.10 -5.41 34.83
N TYR A 470 -7.81 -5.79 35.89
CA TYR A 470 -7.25 -6.65 36.94
C TYR A 470 -6.87 -8.04 36.43
N THR A 471 -7.74 -8.63 35.63
CA THR A 471 -7.49 -9.94 35.01
C THR A 471 -6.27 -9.87 34.10
N TRP A 472 -6.27 -8.89 33.20
CA TRP A 472 -5.22 -8.73 32.20
C TRP A 472 -3.86 -8.38 32.82
N LYS A 473 -3.84 -7.50 33.81
CA LYS A 473 -2.64 -7.12 34.58
C LYS A 473 -2.01 -8.32 35.27
N THR A 474 -2.82 -9.23 35.82
CA THR A 474 -2.32 -10.46 36.44
C THR A 474 -1.69 -11.38 35.41
N VAL A 475 -2.35 -11.62 34.26
CA VAL A 475 -1.76 -12.39 33.15
C VAL A 475 -0.44 -11.77 32.69
N PHE A 476 -0.40 -10.46 32.49
CA PHE A 476 0.79 -9.72 32.07
C PHE A 476 1.95 -9.92 33.05
N LEU A 477 1.73 -9.73 34.36
CA LEU A 477 2.76 -9.90 35.38
C LEU A 477 3.31 -11.33 35.43
N HIS A 478 2.46 -12.34 35.27
CA HIS A 478 2.88 -13.74 35.19
C HIS A 478 3.57 -14.11 33.87
N SER A 479 3.66 -13.18 32.91
CA SER A 479 4.37 -13.35 31.63
C SER A 479 5.81 -12.78 31.67
N LEU A 480 6.23 -12.16 32.77
CA LEU A 480 7.52 -11.44 32.82
C LEU A 480 8.74 -12.33 33.10
N VAL A 481 8.54 -13.55 33.61
CA VAL A 481 9.63 -14.44 34.04
C VAL A 481 9.51 -15.79 33.33
N GLY A 482 10.65 -16.39 32.98
CA GLY A 482 10.72 -17.66 32.23
C GLY A 482 10.51 -17.50 30.72
N ARG A 483 10.63 -16.28 30.19
CA ARG A 483 10.36 -15.96 28.78
C ARG A 483 11.32 -16.62 27.80
N GLU A 484 12.60 -16.71 28.14
CA GLU A 484 13.64 -17.27 27.26
C GLU A 484 13.40 -18.76 26.95
N GLU A 485 12.89 -19.49 27.94
CA GLU A 485 12.49 -20.90 27.81
C GLU A 485 11.06 -21.07 27.24
N GLY A 486 10.29 -19.98 27.13
CA GLY A 486 8.90 -19.98 26.70
C GLY A 486 8.03 -20.94 27.51
N LEU A 487 7.12 -21.66 26.84
CA LEU A 487 6.19 -22.60 27.47
C LEU A 487 6.87 -23.84 28.08
N ASN A 488 8.14 -24.12 27.75
CA ASN A 488 8.90 -25.18 28.42
C ASN A 488 9.19 -24.82 29.89
N SER A 489 9.23 -23.51 30.20
CA SER A 489 9.35 -23.04 31.56
C SER A 489 8.07 -23.28 32.34
N ARG A 490 8.16 -23.88 33.53
CA ARG A 490 6.99 -24.06 34.41
C ARG A 490 6.49 -22.74 35.01
N ILE A 491 7.34 -21.71 35.02
CA ILE A 491 7.03 -20.40 35.62
C ILE A 491 6.51 -19.38 34.62
N PHE A 492 6.58 -19.63 33.31
CA PHE A 492 6.09 -18.71 32.29
C PHE A 492 4.58 -18.86 32.03
N GLY A 493 3.88 -17.73 31.98
CA GLY A 493 2.43 -17.64 31.80
C GLY A 493 1.64 -18.06 33.04
N ILE A 494 0.31 -18.09 32.92
CA ILE A 494 -0.60 -18.47 33.99
C ILE A 494 -1.71 -19.38 33.46
N THR A 495 -2.07 -20.43 34.19
CA THR A 495 -3.21 -21.28 33.83
C THR A 495 -4.53 -20.55 34.09
N GLU A 496 -5.63 -21.01 33.49
CA GLU A 496 -6.95 -20.44 33.82
C GLU A 496 -7.24 -20.53 35.32
N SER A 497 -7.13 -21.72 35.91
CA SER A 497 -7.42 -21.94 37.34
C SER A 497 -6.57 -21.05 38.25
N ASP A 498 -5.29 -20.86 37.94
CA ASP A 498 -4.41 -20.00 38.75
C ASP A 498 -4.73 -18.51 38.58
N ALA A 499 -5.15 -18.09 37.38
CA ALA A 499 -5.61 -16.72 37.13
C ALA A 499 -6.91 -16.43 37.89
N LEU A 500 -7.86 -17.36 37.85
CA LEU A 500 -9.10 -17.30 38.64
C LEU A 500 -8.79 -17.16 40.13
N PHE A 501 -7.86 -17.96 40.65
CA PHE A 501 -7.46 -17.92 42.06
C PHE A 501 -6.73 -16.63 42.44
N SER A 502 -5.92 -16.09 41.52
CA SER A 502 -5.10 -14.91 41.79
C SER A 502 -5.86 -13.60 41.72
N VAL A 503 -6.89 -13.50 40.87
CA VAL A 503 -7.65 -12.26 40.65
C VAL A 503 -8.92 -12.20 41.50
N ALA A 504 -9.55 -13.34 41.76
CA ALA A 504 -10.83 -13.36 42.48
C ALA A 504 -10.70 -12.85 43.91
N LEU A 505 -11.65 -12.01 44.31
CA LEU A 505 -11.79 -11.46 45.65
C LEU A 505 -13.27 -11.37 46.02
N PRO A 506 -13.67 -11.33 47.30
CA PRO A 506 -15.08 -11.20 47.68
C PRO A 506 -15.71 -9.95 47.04
N GLY A 507 -16.68 -10.14 46.15
CA GLY A 507 -17.27 -9.09 45.29
C GLY A 507 -16.93 -9.23 43.80
N LEU A 508 -15.84 -9.94 43.48
CA LEU A 508 -15.35 -10.25 42.13
C LEU A 508 -15.02 -11.75 42.05
N THR A 509 -15.98 -12.54 41.58
CA THR A 509 -15.98 -14.00 41.68
C THR A 509 -15.19 -14.69 40.54
N PRO A 510 -14.73 -15.94 40.73
CA PRO A 510 -14.03 -16.69 39.68
C PRO A 510 -14.78 -16.76 38.32
N PRO A 511 -16.12 -16.98 38.24
CA PRO A 511 -16.82 -16.94 36.97
C PRO A 511 -16.71 -15.60 36.22
N GLN A 512 -16.63 -14.47 36.94
CA GLN A 512 -16.44 -13.15 36.34
C GLN A 512 -15.02 -12.99 35.80
N VAL A 513 -14.01 -13.51 36.50
CA VAL A 513 -12.62 -13.53 36.00
C VAL A 513 -12.52 -14.41 34.74
N ARG A 514 -13.23 -15.55 34.67
CA ARG A 514 -13.29 -16.37 33.45
C ARG A 514 -13.87 -15.59 32.27
N MET A 515 -15.01 -14.93 32.48
CA MET A 515 -15.61 -14.06 31.47
C MET A 515 -14.62 -12.99 30.99
N ALA A 516 -13.83 -12.43 31.91
CA ALA A 516 -12.79 -11.48 31.55
C ALA A 516 -11.68 -12.13 30.70
N LEU A 517 -11.21 -13.33 31.04
CA LEU A 517 -10.23 -14.10 30.25
C LEU A 517 -10.73 -14.38 28.83
N GLU A 518 -12.01 -14.70 28.67
CA GLU A 518 -12.62 -14.93 27.36
C GLU A 518 -12.65 -13.66 26.50
N GLU A 519 -13.16 -12.53 27.03
CA GLU A 519 -13.21 -11.25 26.29
C GLU A 519 -11.82 -10.70 25.97
N ILE A 520 -10.87 -10.78 26.90
CA ILE A 520 -9.51 -10.28 26.65
C ILE A 520 -8.75 -11.17 25.65
N ASN A 521 -9.04 -12.47 25.59
CA ASN A 521 -8.50 -13.35 24.55
C ASN A 521 -8.99 -12.97 23.14
N GLU A 522 -10.21 -12.44 23.02
CA GLU A 522 -10.75 -11.96 21.74
C GLU A 522 -10.32 -10.53 21.38
N SER A 523 -10.19 -9.65 22.38
CA SER A 523 -10.01 -8.21 22.17
C SER A 523 -8.57 -7.72 22.28
N ALA A 524 -7.72 -8.36 23.08
CA ALA A 524 -6.33 -7.96 23.27
C ALA A 524 -5.48 -8.25 22.02
N PHE A 525 -4.46 -7.43 21.79
CA PHE A 525 -3.58 -7.58 20.64
C PHE A 525 -2.43 -8.54 20.95
N TYR A 526 -1.96 -8.55 22.19
CA TYR A 526 -0.77 -9.26 22.62
C TYR A 526 -1.08 -10.49 23.50
N LEU A 527 -2.35 -10.85 23.75
CA LEU A 527 -2.64 -12.13 24.41
C LEU A 527 -2.31 -13.32 23.52
N ARG A 528 -1.73 -14.36 24.11
CA ARG A 528 -1.81 -15.73 23.63
C ARG A 528 -2.34 -16.66 24.71
N TYR A 529 -3.07 -17.68 24.26
CA TYR A 529 -3.49 -18.82 25.06
C TYR A 529 -3.02 -20.10 24.36
N GLU A 530 -1.96 -20.71 24.88
CA GLU A 530 -1.33 -21.89 24.29
C GLU A 530 -0.95 -22.87 25.41
N GLN A 531 -1.06 -24.18 25.13
CA GLN A 531 -0.75 -25.25 26.10
C GLN A 531 -1.43 -25.07 27.48
N GLY A 532 -2.63 -24.49 27.50
CA GLY A 532 -3.40 -24.27 28.73
C GLY A 532 -2.95 -23.06 29.57
N ARG A 533 -2.11 -22.16 29.04
CA ARG A 533 -1.65 -20.96 29.74
C ARG A 533 -1.88 -19.69 28.94
N TYR A 534 -2.30 -18.65 29.64
CA TYR A 534 -2.39 -17.28 29.16
C TYR A 534 -1.06 -16.55 29.39
N PHE A 535 -0.61 -15.80 28.39
CA PHE A 535 0.58 -14.95 28.50
C PHE A 535 0.55 -13.76 27.53
N ALA A 536 1.35 -12.75 27.83
CA ALA A 536 1.65 -11.63 26.94
C ALA A 536 2.77 -12.02 25.96
N SER A 537 2.47 -11.97 24.68
CA SER A 537 3.45 -12.08 23.60
C SER A 537 4.05 -10.72 23.29
N ASP A 538 5.24 -10.70 22.68
CA ASP A 538 5.86 -9.52 22.07
C ASP A 538 5.34 -9.26 20.64
N GLU A 539 4.53 -10.17 20.10
CA GLU A 539 3.92 -10.09 18.78
C GLU A 539 2.44 -9.73 18.86
N PRO A 540 2.01 -8.60 18.26
CA PRO A 540 0.59 -8.29 18.19
C PRO A 540 -0.11 -9.17 17.14
N THR A 541 -1.36 -9.53 17.42
CA THR A 541 -2.27 -10.13 16.44
C THR A 541 -2.69 -9.05 15.44
N ILE A 542 -1.89 -8.85 14.38
CA ILE A 542 -2.13 -7.78 13.39
C ILE A 542 -3.56 -7.79 12.83
N ASN A 543 -4.18 -8.96 12.70
CA ASN A 543 -5.56 -9.06 12.22
C ASN A 543 -6.58 -8.40 13.18
N SER A 544 -6.40 -8.47 14.50
CA SER A 544 -7.27 -7.82 15.49
C SER A 544 -7.07 -6.30 15.49
N VAL A 545 -5.81 -5.85 15.39
CA VAL A 545 -5.46 -4.43 15.18
C VAL A 545 -6.17 -3.89 13.94
N LEU A 546 -6.01 -4.55 12.79
CA LEU A 546 -6.64 -4.13 11.54
C LEU A 546 -8.18 -4.18 11.64
N ALA A 547 -8.76 -5.12 12.37
CA ALA A 547 -10.21 -5.18 12.60
C ALA A 547 -10.72 -3.94 13.36
N ARG A 548 -9.99 -3.50 14.39
CA ARG A 548 -10.30 -2.26 15.13
C ARG A 548 -10.22 -1.05 14.20
N ILE A 549 -9.12 -0.93 13.43
CA ILE A 549 -8.95 0.21 12.51
C ILE A 549 -10.08 0.23 11.48
N ARG A 550 -10.46 -0.91 10.90
CA ARG A 550 -11.56 -1.00 9.91
C ARG A 550 -12.88 -0.44 10.43
N ARG A 551 -13.18 -0.56 11.74
CA ARG A 551 -14.40 0.01 12.35
C ARG A 551 -14.39 1.55 12.40
N THR A 552 -13.22 2.17 12.34
CA THR A 552 -13.03 3.64 12.35
C THR A 552 -12.90 4.25 10.95
N VAL A 553 -12.97 3.44 9.89
CA VAL A 553 -12.89 3.90 8.51
C VAL A 553 -14.29 4.37 8.06
N THR A 554 -14.37 5.63 7.64
CA THR A 554 -15.62 6.26 7.17
C THR A 554 -15.91 5.94 5.70
N ALA A 555 -17.17 6.08 5.29
CA ALA A 555 -17.58 5.88 3.90
C ALA A 555 -16.89 6.87 2.93
N ASP A 556 -16.73 8.14 3.34
CA ASP A 556 -16.09 9.17 2.52
C ASP A 556 -14.62 8.83 2.20
N GLN A 557 -13.89 8.30 3.18
CA GLN A 557 -12.51 7.87 2.97
C GLN A 557 -12.41 6.68 2.01
N ILE A 558 -13.38 5.77 2.04
CA ILE A 558 -13.45 4.64 1.10
C ILE A 558 -13.70 5.18 -0.31
N GLN A 559 -14.69 6.05 -0.47
CA GLN A 559 -15.02 6.69 -1.76
C GLN A 559 -13.81 7.42 -2.34
N GLU A 560 -13.09 8.21 -1.53
CA GLU A 560 -11.90 8.94 -1.99
C GLU A 560 -10.75 8.01 -2.42
N LEU A 561 -10.53 6.91 -1.70
CA LEU A 561 -9.52 5.92 -2.10
C LEU A 561 -9.90 5.25 -3.43
N LEU A 562 -11.18 4.92 -3.63
CA LEU A 562 -11.67 4.30 -4.87
C LEU A 562 -11.51 5.26 -6.06
N LYS A 563 -11.90 6.53 -5.91
CA LYS A 563 -11.68 7.57 -6.93
C LYS A 563 -10.20 7.72 -7.27
N THR A 564 -9.34 7.82 -6.26
CA THR A 564 -7.89 7.91 -6.45
C THR A 564 -7.32 6.69 -7.17
N THR A 565 -7.81 5.49 -6.85
CA THR A 565 -7.38 4.25 -7.50
C THR A 565 -7.81 4.20 -8.96
N ALA A 566 -9.05 4.58 -9.27
CA ALA A 566 -9.56 4.65 -10.64
C ALA A 566 -8.77 5.64 -11.50
N ARG A 567 -8.46 6.84 -10.97
CA ARG A 567 -7.61 7.85 -11.64
C ARG A 567 -6.21 7.33 -11.96
N LYS A 568 -5.60 6.57 -11.04
CA LYS A 568 -4.27 5.98 -11.25
C LYS A 568 -4.27 4.88 -12.33
N MET A 569 -5.30 4.04 -12.35
CA MET A 569 -5.39 2.94 -13.32
C MET A 569 -5.65 3.44 -14.75
N ILE A 570 -6.45 4.49 -14.89
CA ILE A 570 -6.83 5.05 -16.20
C ILE A 570 -6.04 6.36 -16.43
N ALA A 571 -4.73 6.32 -16.24
CA ALA A 571 -3.88 7.49 -16.33
C ALA A 571 -3.67 7.96 -17.78
N ASN A 572 -3.31 9.25 -17.91
CA ASN A 572 -3.11 9.99 -19.16
C ASN A 572 -1.80 9.64 -19.88
N ASN A 573 -1.52 8.35 -20.06
CA ASN A 573 -0.30 7.85 -20.71
C ASN A 573 -0.49 7.59 -22.22
N SER A 574 -1.69 7.80 -22.75
CA SER A 574 -2.01 7.61 -24.17
C SER A 574 -2.12 8.96 -24.87
N SER A 575 -1.50 9.10 -26.04
CA SER A 575 -1.62 10.27 -26.91
C SER A 575 -3.00 10.40 -27.56
N LEU A 576 -3.83 9.35 -27.52
CA LEU A 576 -5.08 9.25 -28.28
C LEU A 576 -6.23 10.04 -27.64
N PHE A 577 -6.40 9.99 -26.31
CA PHE A 577 -7.56 10.56 -25.63
C PHE A 577 -7.20 11.69 -24.66
N HIS A 578 -8.07 12.69 -24.58
CA HIS A 578 -8.22 13.54 -23.39
C HIS A 578 -9.02 12.78 -22.34
N ILE A 579 -8.42 12.48 -21.20
CA ILE A 579 -9.13 11.75 -20.15
C ILE A 579 -9.72 12.74 -19.14
N GLU A 580 -11.02 12.64 -18.90
CA GLU A 580 -11.70 13.28 -17.78
C GLU A 580 -12.14 12.23 -16.77
N HIS A 581 -11.80 12.43 -15.51
CA HIS A 581 -12.14 11.50 -14.43
C HIS A 581 -13.33 11.98 -13.62
N ASP A 582 -13.96 11.05 -12.90
CA ASP A 582 -15.11 11.33 -12.02
C ASP A 582 -16.25 12.05 -12.73
N VAL A 583 -16.46 11.67 -13.99
CA VAL A 583 -17.53 12.22 -14.82
C VAL A 583 -18.86 11.77 -14.23
N ALA A 584 -19.70 12.75 -13.92
CA ALA A 584 -21.02 12.53 -13.34
C ALA A 584 -22.13 13.30 -14.08
N LEU A 585 -21.78 14.46 -14.64
CA LEU A 585 -22.68 15.32 -15.39
C LEU A 585 -22.11 15.66 -16.78
N PRO A 586 -22.95 16.01 -17.77
CA PRO A 586 -22.49 16.38 -19.12
C PRO A 586 -21.50 17.54 -19.16
N GLU A 587 -21.60 18.48 -18.22
CA GLU A 587 -20.71 19.63 -18.08
C GLU A 587 -19.29 19.27 -17.60
N HIS A 588 -19.09 18.08 -17.02
CA HIS A 588 -17.75 17.58 -16.66
C HIS A 588 -16.92 17.21 -17.90
N LEU A 589 -17.56 17.09 -19.07
CA LEU A 589 -16.92 16.74 -20.33
C LEU A 589 -16.72 18.03 -21.16
N PRO A 590 -15.50 18.57 -21.31
CA PRO A 590 -15.26 19.76 -22.12
C PRO A 590 -15.61 19.54 -23.60
N ASP A 591 -16.09 20.59 -24.23
CA ASP A 591 -16.36 20.66 -25.68
C ASP A 591 -15.29 21.52 -26.36
N GLY A 592 -15.02 21.31 -27.65
CA GLY A 592 -14.06 22.14 -28.39
C GLY A 592 -12.57 21.82 -28.16
N LYS A 593 -12.23 20.60 -27.76
CA LYS A 593 -10.83 20.17 -27.54
C LYS A 593 -10.16 19.61 -28.80
N ASN A 594 -10.89 19.43 -29.90
CA ASN A 594 -10.40 18.96 -31.20
C ASN A 594 -9.67 17.60 -31.13
N ARG A 595 -9.91 16.82 -30.08
CA ARG A 595 -9.32 15.50 -29.85
C ARG A 595 -10.33 14.56 -29.17
N PRO A 596 -10.24 13.24 -29.38
CA PRO A 596 -11.09 12.27 -28.71
C PRO A 596 -11.03 12.44 -27.19
N LEU A 597 -12.17 12.34 -26.53
CA LEU A 597 -12.33 12.53 -25.09
C LEU A 597 -12.89 11.27 -24.46
N LEU A 598 -12.19 10.75 -23.46
CA LEU A 598 -12.62 9.60 -22.67
C LEU A 598 -13.08 10.07 -21.28
N GLY A 599 -14.38 10.07 -21.04
CA GLY A 599 -14.98 10.31 -19.74
C GLY A 599 -15.02 9.03 -18.91
N VAL A 600 -14.24 8.96 -17.84
CA VAL A 600 -14.29 7.87 -16.86
C VAL A 600 -15.38 8.18 -15.85
N VAL A 601 -16.46 7.41 -15.90
CA VAL A 601 -17.64 7.64 -15.07
C VAL A 601 -17.35 7.35 -13.61
N SER A 602 -17.85 8.21 -12.74
CA SER A 602 -17.65 8.09 -11.29
C SER A 602 -18.31 6.82 -10.73
N LEU A 603 -17.59 6.12 -9.85
CA LEU A 603 -18.09 4.93 -9.13
C LEU A 603 -19.23 5.24 -8.17
N SER A 604 -19.37 6.51 -7.77
CA SER A 604 -20.40 6.98 -6.84
C SER A 604 -21.78 7.13 -7.48
N LEU A 605 -21.89 7.06 -8.81
CA LEU A 605 -23.16 7.20 -9.52
C LEU A 605 -23.99 5.91 -9.47
N GLU A 606 -25.31 6.07 -9.46
CA GLU A 606 -26.25 4.96 -9.61
C GLU A 606 -26.75 4.82 -11.03
N THR A 607 -27.09 5.95 -11.67
CA THR A 607 -27.60 5.97 -13.05
C THR A 607 -26.91 7.03 -13.89
N LEU A 608 -26.88 6.83 -15.20
CA LEU A 608 -26.30 7.75 -16.18
C LEU A 608 -27.13 7.81 -17.46
N ASP A 609 -27.46 9.02 -17.92
CA ASP A 609 -27.98 9.24 -19.28
C ASP A 609 -26.82 9.45 -20.26
N VAL A 610 -26.46 8.39 -20.97
CA VAL A 610 -25.38 8.41 -21.97
C VAL A 610 -25.72 9.33 -23.15
N LYS A 611 -27.00 9.45 -23.53
CA LYS A 611 -27.40 10.31 -24.64
C LYS A 611 -27.17 11.77 -24.28
N ALA A 612 -27.59 12.18 -23.07
CA ALA A 612 -27.35 13.54 -22.58
C ALA A 612 -25.86 13.89 -22.50
N MET A 613 -25.02 12.94 -22.05
CA MET A 613 -23.56 13.12 -21.99
C MET A 613 -22.93 13.42 -23.37
N ILE A 614 -23.42 12.77 -24.42
CA ILE A 614 -22.90 12.93 -25.78
C ILE A 614 -23.49 14.17 -26.47
N THR A 615 -24.77 14.50 -26.26
CA THR A 615 -25.44 15.57 -27.01
C THR A 615 -25.41 16.95 -26.34
N THR A 616 -25.09 17.03 -25.04
CA THR A 616 -25.14 18.29 -24.28
C THR A 616 -23.83 18.56 -23.53
N LYS A 617 -23.55 19.83 -23.25
CA LYS A 617 -22.44 20.31 -22.39
C LYS A 617 -22.92 21.02 -21.13
N GLY A 618 -24.11 20.64 -20.66
CA GLY A 618 -24.86 21.29 -19.58
C GLY A 618 -26.30 21.57 -20.02
N GLU A 619 -27.12 22.05 -19.08
CA GLU A 619 -28.53 22.32 -19.34
C GLU A 619 -28.73 23.25 -20.54
N ASN A 620 -29.56 22.82 -21.50
CA ASN A 620 -29.93 23.56 -22.71
C ASN A 620 -28.75 24.01 -23.60
N LYS A 621 -27.56 23.43 -23.45
CA LYS A 621 -26.39 23.73 -24.28
C LYS A 621 -26.03 22.52 -25.14
N PRO A 622 -26.31 22.56 -26.46
CA PRO A 622 -25.91 21.47 -27.34
C PRO A 622 -24.38 21.39 -27.42
N ARG A 623 -23.87 20.16 -27.44
CA ARG A 623 -22.45 19.88 -27.69
C ARG A 623 -22.19 19.94 -29.18
N GLU A 624 -21.11 20.59 -29.58
CA GLU A 624 -20.72 20.71 -30.99
C GLU A 624 -19.90 19.50 -31.43
N GLN A 625 -18.89 19.10 -30.65
CA GLN A 625 -17.99 17.99 -30.98
C GLN A 625 -18.50 16.65 -30.47
N GLN A 626 -19.73 16.29 -30.86
CA GLN A 626 -20.41 15.09 -30.36
C GLN A 626 -19.69 13.79 -30.75
N ASN A 627 -18.98 13.76 -31.88
CA ASN A 627 -18.31 12.55 -32.38
C ASN A 627 -17.09 12.15 -31.53
N LEU A 628 -16.60 13.05 -30.69
CA LEU A 628 -15.38 12.86 -29.91
C LEU A 628 -15.62 12.34 -28.48
N ILE A 629 -16.86 12.06 -28.09
CA ILE A 629 -17.19 11.67 -26.71
C ILE A 629 -17.24 10.15 -26.56
N PHE A 630 -16.36 9.62 -25.72
CA PHE A 630 -16.31 8.23 -25.31
C PHE A 630 -16.49 8.15 -23.80
N LEU A 631 -17.34 7.24 -23.31
CA LEU A 631 -17.61 7.08 -21.88
C LEU A 631 -17.24 5.69 -21.43
N LEU A 632 -16.36 5.60 -20.45
CA LEU A 632 -16.03 4.36 -19.79
C LEU A 632 -16.85 4.21 -18.52
N ILE A 633 -17.79 3.27 -18.54
CA ILE A 633 -18.84 3.11 -17.53
C ILE A 633 -18.57 1.84 -16.71
N PRO A 634 -18.58 1.93 -15.37
CA PRO A 634 -18.44 0.78 -14.51
C PRO A 634 -19.74 -0.05 -14.46
N GLU A 635 -19.64 -1.36 -14.20
CA GLU A 635 -20.81 -2.25 -14.04
C GLU A 635 -21.76 -1.82 -12.92
N THR A 636 -21.28 -1.00 -11.99
CA THR A 636 -22.06 -0.49 -10.86
C THR A 636 -22.99 0.67 -11.21
N VAL A 637 -22.98 1.17 -12.45
CA VAL A 637 -23.79 2.29 -12.94
C VAL A 637 -24.78 1.79 -13.99
N ALA A 638 -26.07 2.05 -13.78
CA ALA A 638 -27.12 1.72 -14.73
C ALA A 638 -27.26 2.81 -15.80
N VAL A 639 -27.35 2.41 -17.07
CA VAL A 639 -27.48 3.34 -18.21
C VAL A 639 -28.95 3.52 -18.59
N GLN A 640 -29.41 4.77 -18.66
CA GLN A 640 -30.79 5.09 -19.03
C GLN A 640 -30.97 5.07 -20.57
N GLY A 641 -32.10 4.56 -21.05
CA GLY A 641 -32.59 4.79 -22.43
C GLY A 641 -32.04 3.91 -23.55
N VAL A 642 -31.19 2.91 -23.29
CA VAL A 642 -30.72 1.93 -24.29
C VAL A 642 -31.29 0.55 -23.94
N HIS A 643 -32.29 0.11 -24.70
CA HIS A 643 -33.05 -1.14 -24.53
C HIS A 643 -33.52 -1.43 -23.09
N ALA A 644 -34.60 -0.77 -22.68
CA ALA A 644 -35.32 -1.02 -21.43
C ALA A 644 -36.06 -2.38 -21.35
N GLN A 645 -35.76 -3.35 -22.23
CA GLN A 645 -36.41 -4.68 -22.22
C GLN A 645 -35.66 -5.75 -21.41
N ASP A 646 -34.40 -5.51 -21.01
CA ASP A 646 -33.63 -6.47 -20.19
C ASP A 646 -33.56 -6.10 -18.69
N ALA A 647 -34.12 -4.96 -18.28
CA ALA A 647 -34.08 -4.48 -16.89
C ALA A 647 -35.18 -5.10 -15.98
N ALA A 648 -35.73 -6.25 -16.36
CA ALA A 648 -36.75 -6.96 -15.61
C ALA A 648 -36.17 -8.20 -14.91
N PHE A 649 -35.11 -8.07 -14.09
CA PHE A 649 -34.68 -9.16 -13.21
C PHE A 649 -34.01 -8.64 -11.92
N ASP A 650 -34.55 -9.02 -10.76
CA ASP A 650 -34.01 -8.84 -9.41
C ASP A 650 -32.51 -9.26 -9.27
N GLY A 651 -32.01 -10.10 -10.18
CA GLY A 651 -30.60 -10.55 -10.18
C GLY A 651 -29.56 -9.48 -10.52
N HIS A 652 -29.89 -8.43 -11.28
CA HIS A 652 -28.90 -7.41 -11.67
C HIS A 652 -28.55 -6.47 -10.51
N LEU A 653 -29.56 -6.03 -9.74
CA LEU A 653 -29.37 -5.20 -8.54
C LEU A 653 -28.56 -5.96 -7.47
N ALA A 654 -28.86 -7.24 -7.27
CA ALA A 654 -28.09 -8.10 -6.37
C ALA A 654 -26.61 -8.20 -6.79
N LYS A 655 -26.33 -8.34 -8.10
CA LYS A 655 -24.97 -8.36 -8.65
C LYS A 655 -24.24 -7.03 -8.40
N VAL A 656 -24.88 -5.89 -8.68
CA VAL A 656 -24.29 -4.55 -8.46
C VAL A 656 -23.97 -4.32 -6.98
N TYR A 657 -24.89 -4.69 -6.09
CA TYR A 657 -24.69 -4.58 -4.66
C TYR A 657 -23.51 -5.45 -4.17
N ALA A 658 -23.41 -6.69 -4.65
CA ALA A 658 -22.30 -7.59 -4.32
C ALA A 658 -20.95 -7.03 -4.79
N ILE A 659 -20.87 -6.45 -5.99
CA ILE A 659 -19.66 -5.81 -6.51
C ILE A 659 -19.25 -4.62 -5.63
N ARG A 660 -20.21 -3.74 -5.27
CA ARG A 660 -19.94 -2.59 -4.39
C ARG A 660 -19.43 -3.04 -3.03
N GLN A 661 -20.11 -3.99 -2.37
CA GLN A 661 -19.68 -4.50 -1.08
C GLN A 661 -18.28 -5.12 -1.11
N ASN A 662 -17.96 -5.87 -2.17
CA ASN A 662 -16.63 -6.48 -2.31
C ASN A 662 -15.53 -5.41 -2.42
N ILE A 663 -15.71 -4.43 -3.31
CA ILE A 663 -14.70 -3.39 -3.55
C ILE A 663 -14.54 -2.46 -2.34
N GLU A 664 -15.64 -2.07 -1.70
CA GLU A 664 -15.59 -1.31 -0.45
C GLU A 664 -14.93 -2.11 0.67
N GLY A 665 -15.17 -3.42 0.73
CA GLY A 665 -14.52 -4.34 1.66
C GLY A 665 -13.00 -4.35 1.49
N ILE A 666 -12.51 -4.47 0.26
CA ILE A 666 -11.08 -4.44 -0.07
C ILE A 666 -10.49 -3.04 0.23
N ALA A 667 -11.18 -1.97 -0.17
CA ALA A 667 -10.73 -0.60 0.10
C ALA A 667 -10.63 -0.31 1.61
N ARG A 668 -11.60 -0.79 2.41
CA ARG A 668 -11.58 -0.67 3.87
C ARG A 668 -10.38 -1.41 4.47
N GLN A 669 -10.02 -2.58 3.94
CA GLN A 669 -8.80 -3.30 4.35
C GLN A 669 -7.53 -2.53 4.01
N VAL A 670 -7.41 -2.01 2.78
CA VAL A 670 -6.25 -1.21 2.34
C VAL A 670 -6.11 0.07 3.17
N LEU A 671 -7.20 0.79 3.45
CA LEU A 671 -7.18 1.97 4.32
C LEU A 671 -6.72 1.64 5.74
N ALA A 672 -7.22 0.53 6.29
CA ALA A 672 -6.80 0.09 7.62
C ALA A 672 -5.31 -0.20 7.68
N MET A 673 -4.77 -0.90 6.67
CA MET A 673 -3.33 -1.16 6.57
C MET A 673 -2.54 0.13 6.35
N LYS A 674 -3.01 1.06 5.52
CA LYS A 674 -2.35 2.37 5.32
C LYS A 674 -2.26 3.19 6.60
N ARG A 675 -3.33 3.22 7.40
CA ARG A 675 -3.31 3.91 8.70
C ARG A 675 -2.33 3.25 9.66
N LEU A 676 -2.33 1.92 9.73
CA LEU A 676 -1.41 1.17 10.58
C LEU A 676 0.05 1.44 10.21
N VAL A 677 0.38 1.43 8.92
CA VAL A 677 1.74 1.74 8.42
C VAL A 677 2.14 3.19 8.70
N LYS A 678 1.20 4.14 8.59
CA LYS A 678 1.50 5.56 8.79
C LYS A 678 1.85 5.87 10.25
N ASN A 679 1.08 5.35 11.21
CA ASN A 679 1.23 5.63 12.63
C ASN A 679 1.10 4.35 13.48
N PRO A 680 2.03 3.39 13.39
CA PRO A 680 1.92 2.09 14.07
C PRO A 680 1.82 2.21 15.59
N GLN A 681 2.56 3.15 16.18
CA GLN A 681 2.59 3.39 17.63
C GLN A 681 1.24 3.84 18.18
N ASN A 682 0.45 4.62 17.43
CA ASN A 682 -0.89 5.04 17.85
C ASN A 682 -1.85 3.86 18.01
N PHE A 683 -1.59 2.76 17.30
CA PHE A 683 -2.35 1.52 17.40
C PHE A 683 -1.70 0.49 18.32
N GLY A 684 -0.64 0.89 19.04
CA GLY A 684 0.04 0.03 19.97
C GLY A 684 0.92 -1.03 19.32
N VAL A 685 1.32 -0.86 18.06
CA VAL A 685 2.15 -1.82 17.32
C VAL A 685 3.58 -1.31 17.20
N ASN A 686 4.56 -2.19 17.46
CA ASN A 686 5.97 -1.89 17.23
C ASN A 686 6.24 -1.74 15.72
N PRO A 687 6.81 -0.60 15.25
CA PRO A 687 7.08 -0.36 13.83
C PRO A 687 7.85 -1.49 13.12
N ARG A 688 8.80 -2.14 13.81
CA ARG A 688 9.61 -3.23 13.23
C ARG A 688 8.75 -4.40 12.72
N ARG A 689 7.59 -4.65 13.34
CA ARG A 689 6.67 -5.72 12.94
C ARG A 689 6.04 -5.48 11.56
N LEU A 690 5.94 -4.21 11.13
CA LEU A 690 5.43 -3.88 9.80
C LEU A 690 6.52 -3.95 8.71
N GLU A 691 7.78 -4.13 9.10
CA GLU A 691 8.90 -4.31 8.18
C GLU A 691 9.08 -5.78 7.76
N GLU A 692 8.43 -6.71 8.46
CA GLU A 692 8.49 -8.14 8.19
C GLU A 692 8.00 -8.47 6.75
N PRO A 693 8.67 -9.40 6.04
CA PRO A 693 8.35 -9.73 4.66
C PRO A 693 6.90 -10.19 4.46
N GLU A 694 6.35 -10.92 5.43
CA GLU A 694 4.98 -11.43 5.34
C GLU A 694 3.94 -10.30 5.32
N PHE A 695 4.07 -9.32 6.22
CA PHE A 695 3.16 -8.17 6.26
C PHE A 695 3.30 -7.32 4.99
N ARG A 696 4.52 -7.02 4.55
CA ARG A 696 4.77 -6.23 3.31
C ARG A 696 4.18 -6.91 2.09
N ARG A 697 4.36 -8.23 1.98
CA ARG A 697 3.77 -9.03 0.90
C ARG A 697 2.25 -8.96 0.95
N ARG A 698 1.63 -9.25 2.10
CA ARG A 698 0.16 -9.19 2.27
C ARG A 698 -0.40 -7.79 1.99
N TYR A 699 0.31 -6.73 2.38
CA TYR A 699 -0.08 -5.34 2.11
C TYR A 699 -0.06 -5.04 0.60
N SER A 700 1.04 -5.38 -0.09
CA SER A 700 1.16 -5.23 -1.54
C SER A 700 0.12 -6.06 -2.31
N GLU A 701 -0.10 -7.31 -1.92
CA GLU A 701 -1.15 -8.18 -2.49
C GLU A 701 -2.54 -7.55 -2.36
N ARG A 702 -2.85 -6.91 -1.22
CA ARG A 702 -4.14 -6.22 -1.01
C ARG A 702 -4.26 -4.92 -1.81
N GLU A 703 -3.19 -4.15 -1.95
CA GLU A 703 -3.19 -2.98 -2.85
C GLU A 703 -3.40 -3.38 -4.31
N ASN A 704 -2.71 -4.43 -4.77
CA ASN A 704 -2.90 -4.97 -6.13
C ASN A 704 -4.30 -5.56 -6.30
N SER A 705 -4.84 -6.24 -5.30
CA SER A 705 -6.22 -6.75 -5.32
C SER A 705 -7.23 -5.61 -5.49
N LEU A 706 -7.01 -4.46 -4.81
CA LEU A 706 -7.86 -3.28 -4.98
C LEU A 706 -7.76 -2.73 -6.39
N GLN A 707 -6.55 -2.61 -6.94
CA GLN A 707 -6.34 -2.14 -8.32
C GLN A 707 -7.04 -3.04 -9.33
N THR A 708 -6.87 -4.36 -9.20
CA THR A 708 -7.53 -5.35 -10.07
C THR A 708 -9.05 -5.29 -9.94
N ALA A 709 -9.58 -5.16 -8.72
CA ALA A 709 -11.03 -5.08 -8.51
C ALA A 709 -11.63 -3.79 -9.08
N VAL A 710 -10.95 -2.64 -8.93
CA VAL A 710 -11.37 -1.35 -9.51
C VAL A 710 -11.24 -1.34 -11.03
N ALA A 711 -10.19 -1.93 -11.61
CA ALA A 711 -10.07 -2.04 -13.07
C ALA A 711 -11.13 -2.98 -13.65
N GLY A 712 -11.38 -4.12 -13.00
CA GLY A 712 -12.31 -5.15 -13.46
C GLY A 712 -13.78 -4.73 -13.49
N ILE A 713 -14.16 -3.64 -12.82
CA ILE A 713 -15.54 -3.11 -12.91
C ILE A 713 -15.77 -2.18 -14.09
N TYR A 714 -14.75 -1.56 -14.66
CA TYR A 714 -14.89 -0.73 -15.85
C TYR A 714 -14.93 -1.63 -17.09
N THR A 715 -16.13 -2.06 -17.48
CA THR A 715 -16.29 -3.04 -18.55
C THR A 715 -17.00 -2.53 -19.79
N LYS A 716 -17.65 -1.36 -19.76
CA LYS A 716 -18.46 -0.87 -20.89
C LYS A 716 -17.98 0.47 -21.41
N LEU A 717 -17.64 0.52 -22.70
CA LEU A 717 -17.32 1.75 -23.42
C LEU A 717 -18.53 2.16 -24.27
N TYR A 718 -19.05 3.36 -24.07
CA TYR A 718 -20.15 3.94 -24.85
C TYR A 718 -19.64 5.10 -25.71
N TYR A 719 -20.02 5.12 -26.99
CA TYR A 719 -19.59 6.13 -27.95
C TYR A 719 -20.54 6.21 -29.16
N PRO A 720 -20.57 7.35 -29.89
CA PRO A 720 -21.27 7.44 -31.16
C PRO A 720 -20.57 6.57 -32.22
N SER A 721 -21.31 5.67 -32.85
CA SER A 721 -20.79 4.79 -33.90
C SER A 721 -21.07 5.35 -35.29
N THR A 722 -20.22 4.99 -36.26
CA THR A 722 -20.44 5.16 -37.70
C THR A 722 -21.82 4.66 -38.19
N LYS A 723 -22.49 3.79 -37.42
CA LYS A 723 -23.87 3.34 -37.67
C LYS A 723 -24.95 4.42 -37.40
N GLY A 724 -24.58 5.56 -36.82
CA GLY A 724 -25.47 6.71 -36.59
C GLY A 724 -26.20 6.75 -35.25
N TYR A 725 -25.94 5.78 -34.35
CA TYR A 725 -26.48 5.74 -32.99
C TYR A 725 -25.38 5.41 -31.97
N VAL A 726 -25.69 5.61 -30.68
CA VAL A 726 -24.75 5.29 -29.59
C VAL A 726 -24.76 3.79 -29.36
N ILE A 727 -23.57 3.18 -29.33
CA ILE A 727 -23.41 1.75 -29.04
C ILE A 727 -22.60 1.56 -27.77
N SER A 728 -22.71 0.36 -27.19
CA SER A 728 -21.87 -0.10 -26.09
C SER A 728 -20.93 -1.20 -26.56
N LYS A 729 -19.65 -1.10 -26.21
CA LYS A 729 -18.65 -2.14 -26.42
C LYS A 729 -18.15 -2.65 -25.08
N GLU A 730 -18.08 -3.97 -24.92
CA GLU A 730 -17.50 -4.59 -23.74
C GLU A 730 -15.96 -4.58 -23.84
N ILE A 731 -15.29 -4.06 -22.81
CA ILE A 731 -13.84 -4.01 -22.65
C ILE A 731 -13.50 -4.89 -21.45
N LYS A 732 -12.91 -6.06 -21.70
CA LYS A 732 -12.47 -6.98 -20.62
C LYS A 732 -10.97 -6.90 -20.46
N THR A 733 -10.50 -6.20 -19.43
CA THR A 733 -9.10 -6.28 -19.03
C THR A 733 -8.82 -7.66 -18.42
N ALA A 734 -7.94 -8.44 -19.04
CA ALA A 734 -7.40 -9.64 -18.41
C ALA A 734 -6.63 -9.20 -17.15
N GLY A 735 -7.16 -9.53 -15.97
CA GLY A 735 -6.65 -9.03 -14.70
C GLY A 735 -5.13 -9.23 -14.57
N GLY A 736 -4.44 -8.15 -14.23
CA GLY A 736 -3.13 -8.12 -13.57
C GLY A 736 -1.89 -8.62 -14.32
N GLU A 737 -1.99 -9.61 -15.20
CA GLU A 737 -0.81 -10.37 -15.68
C GLU A 737 -0.53 -10.19 -17.19
N GLY A 738 -1.49 -9.63 -17.94
CA GLY A 738 -1.44 -9.55 -19.41
C GLY A 738 -1.11 -8.17 -19.99
N GLY A 739 -0.29 -7.35 -19.32
CA GLY A 739 0.55 -6.27 -19.89
C GLY A 739 -0.03 -5.17 -20.82
N THR A 740 -1.29 -5.22 -21.26
CA THR A 740 -1.83 -4.29 -22.26
C THR A 740 -2.65 -3.21 -21.57
N PRO A 741 -2.22 -1.94 -21.59
CA PRO A 741 -2.93 -0.85 -20.93
C PRO A 741 -4.37 -0.69 -21.44
N PHE A 742 -5.28 -0.24 -20.56
CA PHE A 742 -6.71 -0.01 -20.84
C PHE A 742 -6.95 0.74 -22.16
N MET A 743 -6.10 1.73 -22.42
CA MET A 743 -6.15 2.58 -23.60
C MET A 743 -5.85 1.84 -24.91
N GLU A 744 -4.90 0.90 -24.88
CA GLU A 744 -4.52 0.13 -26.06
C GLU A 744 -5.61 -0.89 -26.42
N MET A 745 -6.29 -1.45 -25.41
CA MET A 745 -7.46 -2.31 -25.65
C MET A 745 -8.62 -1.55 -26.28
N ILE A 746 -8.93 -0.34 -25.79
CA ILE A 746 -9.93 0.54 -26.39
C ILE A 746 -9.54 0.86 -27.84
N ARG A 747 -8.30 1.29 -28.06
CA ARG A 747 -7.78 1.63 -29.39
C ARG A 747 -7.92 0.47 -30.39
N GLN A 748 -7.47 -0.72 -30.02
CA GLN A 748 -7.60 -1.91 -30.87
C GLN A 748 -9.06 -2.28 -31.16
N ALA A 749 -9.94 -2.16 -30.16
CA ALA A 749 -11.37 -2.41 -30.35
C ALA A 749 -11.98 -1.42 -31.35
N LEU A 750 -11.65 -0.13 -31.27
CA LEU A 750 -12.15 0.89 -32.18
C LEU A 750 -11.59 0.75 -33.61
N ILE A 751 -10.30 0.39 -33.76
CA ILE A 751 -9.70 0.11 -35.08
C ILE A 751 -10.39 -1.09 -35.74
N ARG A 752 -10.56 -2.20 -35.01
CA ARG A 752 -11.20 -3.41 -35.52
C ARG A 752 -12.63 -3.15 -35.98
N ASP A 753 -13.36 -2.31 -35.25
CA ASP A 753 -14.75 -1.99 -35.54
C ASP A 753 -14.89 -0.86 -36.60
N LYS A 754 -13.77 -0.40 -37.20
CA LYS A 754 -13.69 0.71 -38.18
C LYS A 754 -14.20 2.06 -37.67
N GLU A 755 -14.15 2.27 -36.35
CA GLU A 755 -14.60 3.51 -35.68
C GLU A 755 -13.45 4.50 -35.48
N LEU A 756 -12.19 4.03 -35.54
CA LEU A 756 -10.98 4.85 -35.43
C LEU A 756 -10.11 4.70 -36.68
N LEU A 757 -9.80 5.81 -37.34
CA LEU A 757 -8.86 5.89 -38.46
C LEU A 757 -7.45 6.12 -37.94
N THR A 758 -6.50 5.37 -38.49
CA THR A 758 -5.07 5.45 -38.17
C THR A 758 -4.27 5.74 -39.44
N VAL A 759 -2.96 5.90 -39.30
CA VAL A 759 -2.02 6.04 -40.44
C VAL A 759 -2.17 4.92 -41.47
N GLY A 760 -2.56 3.72 -41.05
CA GLY A 760 -2.76 2.56 -41.93
C GLY A 760 -4.11 2.53 -42.65
N SER A 761 -5.04 3.44 -42.34
CA SER A 761 -6.40 3.51 -42.91
C SER A 761 -6.43 4.21 -44.28
N THR A 762 -5.42 3.93 -45.12
CA THR A 762 -5.22 4.54 -46.44
C THR A 762 -5.41 3.52 -47.57
N THR A 763 -6.05 2.38 -47.30
CA THR A 763 -6.34 1.40 -48.35
C THR A 763 -7.36 1.96 -49.33
N LYS A 764 -7.37 1.47 -50.58
CA LYS A 764 -8.33 1.90 -51.60
C LYS A 764 -9.79 1.73 -51.15
N GLU A 765 -10.10 0.68 -50.38
CA GLU A 765 -11.43 0.46 -49.80
C GLU A 765 -11.78 1.56 -48.77
N ASP A 766 -10.85 1.88 -47.87
CA ASP A 766 -11.06 2.93 -46.85
C ASP A 766 -11.28 4.29 -47.50
N LEU A 767 -10.46 4.64 -48.50
CA LEU A 767 -10.55 5.90 -49.24
C LEU A 767 -11.87 6.00 -50.02
N LEU A 768 -12.35 4.91 -50.64
CA LEU A 768 -13.67 4.89 -51.29
C LEU A 768 -14.82 5.08 -50.30
N ASN A 769 -14.73 4.52 -49.10
CA ASN A 769 -15.73 4.73 -48.06
C ASN A 769 -15.72 6.17 -47.53
N LEU A 770 -14.53 6.77 -47.35
CA LEU A 770 -14.38 8.18 -46.97
C LEU A 770 -14.86 9.12 -48.07
N SER A 771 -14.65 8.79 -49.34
CA SER A 771 -15.15 9.56 -50.49
C SER A 771 -16.68 9.71 -50.44
N LYS A 772 -17.41 8.63 -50.10
CA LYS A 772 -18.87 8.68 -49.92
C LYS A 772 -19.29 9.63 -48.80
N LEU A 773 -18.49 9.77 -47.74
CA LEU A 773 -18.74 10.70 -46.64
C LEU A 773 -18.38 12.14 -47.03
N PHE A 774 -17.23 12.35 -47.66
CA PHE A 774 -16.71 13.67 -48.03
C PHE A 774 -17.60 14.37 -49.06
N PHE A 775 -18.13 13.61 -50.02
CA PHE A 775 -18.91 14.12 -51.14
C PHE A 775 -20.40 13.71 -51.06
N GLU A 776 -20.91 13.48 -49.85
CA GLU A 776 -22.31 13.04 -49.63
C GLU A 776 -23.35 14.00 -50.22
N PHE A 777 -23.05 15.31 -50.20
CA PHE A 777 -23.98 16.36 -50.61
C PHE A 777 -23.52 17.16 -51.84
N ASN A 778 -22.21 17.32 -52.03
CA ASN A 778 -21.61 18.14 -53.09
C ASN A 778 -20.39 17.42 -53.66
N ASP A 779 -19.99 17.80 -54.88
CA ASP A 779 -18.78 17.29 -55.54
C ASP A 779 -17.49 17.96 -55.06
N THR A 780 -17.59 18.95 -54.17
CA THR A 780 -16.48 19.69 -53.55
C THR A 780 -16.69 19.83 -52.03
N ILE A 781 -15.59 19.84 -51.28
CA ILE A 781 -15.61 20.07 -49.83
C ILE A 781 -14.28 20.68 -49.34
N THR A 782 -14.34 21.70 -48.49
CA THR A 782 -13.13 22.33 -47.93
C THR A 782 -12.48 21.43 -46.88
N LEU A 783 -11.14 21.45 -46.76
CA LEU A 783 -10.45 20.67 -45.73
C LEU A 783 -10.86 21.08 -44.30
N GLU A 784 -11.26 22.34 -44.11
CA GLU A 784 -11.82 22.83 -42.85
C GLU A 784 -13.15 22.14 -42.51
N ASN A 785 -14.06 22.02 -43.48
CA ASN A 785 -15.34 21.33 -43.28
C ASN A 785 -15.15 19.83 -43.06
N ILE A 786 -14.22 19.18 -43.78
CA ILE A 786 -13.86 17.78 -43.52
C ILE A 786 -13.40 17.63 -42.06
N ARG A 787 -12.46 18.48 -41.62
CA ARG A 787 -11.93 18.46 -40.25
C ARG A 787 -13.03 18.66 -39.22
N ARG A 788 -13.94 19.61 -39.44
CA ARG A 788 -15.10 19.86 -38.57
C ARG A 788 -16.05 18.66 -38.55
N ASN A 789 -16.32 18.03 -39.70
CA ASN A 789 -17.22 16.88 -39.78
C ASN A 789 -16.70 15.69 -38.98
N PHE A 790 -15.39 15.43 -39.00
CA PHE A 790 -14.77 14.41 -38.15
C PHE A 790 -15.01 14.63 -36.65
N TRP A 791 -15.21 15.87 -36.20
CA TRP A 791 -15.51 16.19 -34.81
C TRP A 791 -17.00 16.22 -34.49
N CYS A 792 -17.84 16.67 -35.43
CA CYS A 792 -19.24 16.99 -35.17
C CYS A 792 -20.21 15.90 -35.64
N VAL A 793 -19.87 15.15 -36.69
CA VAL A 793 -20.80 14.23 -37.36
C VAL A 793 -20.64 12.82 -36.78
N ARG A 794 -21.61 12.39 -35.95
CA ARG A 794 -21.59 11.09 -35.24
C ARG A 794 -21.49 9.83 -36.11
N ARG A 795 -21.84 9.92 -37.39
CA ARG A 795 -21.74 8.79 -38.34
C ARG A 795 -20.36 8.69 -39.02
N TRP A 796 -19.49 9.66 -38.80
CA TRP A 796 -18.13 9.63 -39.33
C TRP A 796 -17.21 8.90 -38.35
N PRO A 797 -16.21 8.15 -38.83
CA PRO A 797 -15.21 7.56 -37.94
C PRO A 797 -14.37 8.67 -37.28
N VAL A 798 -13.67 8.36 -36.20
CA VAL A 798 -12.83 9.32 -35.46
C VAL A 798 -11.38 9.21 -35.92
N LEU A 799 -10.65 10.33 -35.93
CA LEU A 799 -9.22 10.35 -36.28
C LEU A 799 -8.37 10.08 -35.02
N GLU A 800 -7.37 9.20 -35.12
CA GLU A 800 -6.38 8.96 -34.05
C GLU A 800 -5.59 10.22 -33.71
N ASN A 801 -5.21 10.99 -34.73
CA ASN A 801 -4.63 12.33 -34.58
C ASN A 801 -4.86 13.12 -35.87
N LEU A 802 -4.61 14.43 -35.84
CA LEU A 802 -4.84 15.30 -37.01
C LEU A 802 -3.93 14.98 -38.20
N GLY A 803 -2.76 14.39 -37.99
CA GLY A 803 -1.85 13.97 -39.07
C GLY A 803 -2.43 12.85 -39.94
N VAL A 804 -3.33 12.03 -39.38
CA VAL A 804 -4.03 10.99 -40.15
C VAL A 804 -4.86 11.60 -41.28
N LEU A 805 -5.49 12.77 -41.04
CA LEU A 805 -6.28 13.45 -42.07
C LEU A 805 -5.42 13.82 -43.28
N GLU A 806 -4.23 14.39 -43.04
CA GLU A 806 -3.30 14.76 -44.10
C GLU A 806 -2.84 13.54 -44.90
N GLN A 807 -2.52 12.43 -44.22
CA GLN A 807 -2.12 11.20 -44.88
C GLN A 807 -3.25 10.58 -45.71
N VAL A 808 -4.46 10.56 -45.18
CA VAL A 808 -5.66 10.10 -45.90
C VAL A 808 -5.88 10.95 -47.15
N ILE A 809 -5.79 12.28 -47.05
CA ILE A 809 -5.94 13.19 -48.20
C ILE A 809 -4.89 12.89 -49.27
N ARG A 810 -3.61 12.80 -48.88
CA ARG A 810 -2.50 12.51 -49.80
C ARG A 810 -2.66 11.15 -50.48
N ALA A 811 -2.99 10.11 -49.72
CA ALA A 811 -3.23 8.78 -50.25
C ALA A 811 -4.41 8.77 -51.24
N GLY A 812 -5.49 9.50 -50.94
CA GLY A 812 -6.63 9.60 -51.85
C GLY A 812 -6.34 10.34 -53.16
N VAL A 813 -5.42 11.31 -53.16
CA VAL A 813 -4.93 11.93 -54.41
C VAL A 813 -4.05 10.95 -55.19
N GLN A 814 -3.10 10.28 -54.53
CA GLN A 814 -2.21 9.28 -55.15
C GLN A 814 -2.98 8.09 -55.77
N GLU A 815 -4.03 7.63 -55.09
CA GLU A 815 -4.89 6.53 -55.57
C GLU A 815 -5.96 6.98 -56.58
N GLY A 816 -6.01 8.27 -56.92
CA GLY A 816 -6.94 8.83 -57.91
C GLY A 816 -8.41 8.82 -57.46
N ILE A 817 -8.66 8.91 -56.14
CA ILE A 817 -10.02 8.93 -55.58
C ILE A 817 -10.61 10.35 -55.61
N TRP A 818 -9.80 11.37 -55.36
CA TRP A 818 -10.15 12.79 -55.41
C TRP A 818 -8.96 13.65 -55.81
N CYS A 819 -9.20 14.93 -56.09
CA CYS A 819 -8.16 15.92 -56.38
C CYS A 819 -8.16 17.00 -55.30
N LEU A 820 -6.98 17.54 -54.99
CA LEU A 820 -6.78 18.64 -54.04
C LEU A 820 -6.57 19.93 -54.82
N TYR A 821 -7.27 21.01 -54.46
CA TYR A 821 -7.11 22.29 -55.15
C TYR A 821 -7.16 23.50 -54.19
N ARG A 822 -6.61 24.62 -54.66
CA ARG A 822 -6.66 25.93 -53.98
C ARG A 822 -7.03 27.05 -54.96
N MET A 823 -7.96 27.91 -54.54
CA MET A 823 -8.37 29.12 -55.27
C MET A 823 -7.72 30.37 -54.65
N ASP A 824 -7.40 31.39 -55.45
CA ASP A 824 -6.90 32.68 -54.96
C ASP A 824 -8.03 33.64 -54.54
N GLU A 825 -9.18 33.60 -55.23
CA GLU A 825 -10.35 34.47 -55.02
C GLU A 825 -11.65 33.69 -55.24
N GLU A 826 -12.76 34.08 -54.60
CA GLU A 826 -14.06 33.38 -54.71
C GLU A 826 -14.60 33.25 -56.16
N ASN A 827 -14.13 34.10 -57.09
CA ASN A 827 -14.58 34.15 -58.48
C ASN A 827 -13.59 33.56 -59.50
N ALA A 828 -12.50 32.91 -59.05
CA ALA A 828 -11.51 32.33 -59.96
C ALA A 828 -12.09 31.09 -60.70
N VAL A 829 -11.94 31.06 -62.03
CA VAL A 829 -12.48 29.98 -62.89
C VAL A 829 -11.56 28.74 -62.92
N LYS A 830 -10.27 28.92 -62.59
CA LYS A 830 -9.26 27.84 -62.47
C LYS A 830 -8.52 27.94 -61.13
N PRO A 831 -8.16 26.80 -60.52
CA PRO A 831 -7.38 26.79 -59.29
C PRO A 831 -5.94 27.23 -59.55
N ARG A 832 -5.37 27.97 -58.60
CA ARG A 832 -3.94 28.35 -58.61
C ARG A 832 -3.05 27.12 -58.44
N GLU A 833 -3.50 26.20 -57.59
CA GLU A 833 -2.84 24.93 -57.35
C GLU A 833 -3.84 23.81 -57.49
N LEU A 834 -3.48 22.78 -58.25
CA LEU A 834 -4.28 21.59 -58.46
C LEU A 834 -3.34 20.39 -58.40
N TYR A 835 -3.73 19.43 -57.57
CA TYR A 835 -3.01 18.17 -57.39
C TYR A 835 -3.95 17.00 -57.68
N ASP A 836 -3.57 16.18 -58.64
CA ASP A 836 -4.27 14.97 -59.06
C ASP A 836 -3.35 13.73 -58.93
N GLN A 837 -3.79 12.59 -59.47
CA GLN A 837 -3.03 11.34 -59.43
C GLN A 837 -1.67 11.44 -60.13
N ASP A 838 -1.58 12.21 -61.20
CA ASP A 838 -0.38 12.31 -62.04
C ASP A 838 0.62 13.32 -61.47
N SER A 839 0.13 14.44 -60.93
CA SER A 839 0.98 15.45 -60.31
C SER A 839 1.40 15.08 -58.88
N GLY A 840 0.55 14.34 -58.15
CA GLY A 840 0.68 14.09 -56.72
C GLY A 840 0.68 15.37 -55.88
N ILE A 841 0.79 15.25 -54.55
CA ILE A 841 1.00 16.41 -53.65
C ILE A 841 2.47 16.40 -53.20
N PRO A 842 3.27 17.44 -53.53
CA PRO A 842 4.62 17.63 -53.00
C PRO A 842 4.72 17.52 -51.47
N MET A 843 5.84 17.00 -50.96
CA MET A 843 6.03 16.74 -49.52
C MET A 843 6.25 18.02 -48.68
N ASP A 844 6.67 19.11 -49.32
CA ASP A 844 6.93 20.42 -48.72
C ASP A 844 5.66 21.26 -48.53
N ILE A 845 4.55 20.89 -49.18
CA ILE A 845 3.26 21.56 -49.01
C ILE A 845 2.61 21.09 -47.71
N ALA A 846 2.32 22.00 -46.78
CA ALA A 846 1.53 21.68 -45.60
C ALA A 846 0.02 21.85 -45.88
N LEU A 847 -0.80 20.84 -45.60
CA LEU A 847 -2.26 20.88 -45.79
C LEU A 847 -3.00 21.69 -44.70
N SER A 848 -2.35 22.70 -44.14
CA SER A 848 -2.91 23.64 -43.17
C SER A 848 -3.52 24.89 -43.81
N GLU A 849 -3.19 25.17 -45.07
CA GLU A 849 -3.72 26.28 -45.89
C GLU A 849 -5.13 25.96 -46.45
N PRO A 850 -5.91 26.94 -47.00
CA PRO A 850 -7.32 26.74 -47.40
C PRO A 850 -7.45 25.92 -48.69
N TYR A 851 -7.07 24.65 -48.62
CA TYR A 851 -7.29 23.68 -49.67
C TYR A 851 -8.70 23.09 -49.60
N SER A 852 -9.17 22.60 -50.74
CA SER A 852 -10.43 21.89 -50.88
C SER A 852 -10.24 20.61 -51.69
N LEU A 853 -11.10 19.62 -51.45
CA LEU A 853 -11.18 18.42 -52.27
C LEU A 853 -12.29 18.56 -53.30
N ILE A 854 -12.08 17.95 -54.46
CA ILE A 854 -13.07 17.78 -55.53
C ILE A 854 -13.04 16.34 -56.02
N THR A 855 -14.19 15.80 -56.42
CA THR A 855 -14.22 14.51 -57.11
C THR A 855 -13.47 14.58 -58.44
N VAL A 856 -12.81 13.50 -58.85
CA VAL A 856 -12.09 13.45 -60.15
C VAL A 856 -13.04 13.78 -61.31
N GLN A 857 -14.30 13.32 -61.24
CA GLN A 857 -15.34 13.64 -62.22
C GLN A 857 -15.69 15.14 -62.22
N GLY A 858 -15.84 15.75 -61.04
CA GLY A 858 -16.12 17.18 -60.91
C GLY A 858 -14.99 18.07 -61.44
N ALA A 859 -13.73 17.65 -61.25
CA ALA A 859 -12.56 18.37 -61.79
C ALA A 859 -12.44 18.26 -63.32
N LYS A 860 -12.75 17.08 -63.89
CA LYS A 860 -12.83 16.88 -65.35
C LYS A 860 -13.95 17.71 -65.99
N GLN A 861 -15.12 17.76 -65.35
CA GLN A 861 -16.25 18.58 -65.82
C GLN A 861 -15.93 20.08 -65.83
N ARG A 862 -15.06 20.54 -64.92
CA ARG A 862 -14.59 21.93 -64.84
C ARG A 862 -13.38 22.23 -65.73
N GLY A 863 -12.89 21.25 -66.50
CA GLY A 863 -11.73 21.41 -67.38
C GLY A 863 -10.41 21.67 -66.63
N TRP A 864 -10.32 21.24 -65.38
CA TRP A 864 -9.12 21.43 -64.55
C TRP A 864 -8.06 20.34 -64.79
N ILE A 865 -8.49 19.15 -65.21
CA ILE A 865 -7.62 17.98 -65.42
C ILE A 865 -7.92 17.35 -66.77
N GLY A 866 -6.87 17.05 -67.53
CA GLY A 866 -6.92 16.61 -68.93
C GLY A 866 -6.47 17.74 -69.85
N GLY A 867 -5.35 17.52 -70.57
CA GLY A 867 -4.74 18.52 -71.46
C GLY A 867 -5.71 19.07 -72.50
N GLU A 868 -5.43 20.28 -73.01
CA GLU A 868 -6.13 20.85 -74.16
C GLU A 868 -6.11 19.82 -75.30
N LYS A 869 -7.25 19.19 -75.55
CA LYS A 869 -7.45 18.42 -76.77
C LYS A 869 -7.31 19.42 -77.91
N VAL A 870 -6.29 19.22 -78.75
CA VAL A 870 -6.27 19.83 -80.08
C VAL A 870 -7.62 19.50 -80.72
N ASP A 871 -8.36 20.52 -81.18
CA ASP A 871 -9.70 20.34 -81.71
C ASP A 871 -9.67 19.26 -82.81
N PRO A 872 -10.34 18.11 -82.63
CA PRO A 872 -10.35 17.04 -83.61
C PRO A 872 -10.89 17.50 -84.97
N HIS A 873 -11.69 18.57 -85.01
CA HIS A 873 -12.14 19.17 -86.26
C HIS A 873 -11.01 19.94 -86.96
N GLN A 874 -10.31 20.81 -86.24
CA GLN A 874 -9.16 21.56 -86.75
C GLN A 874 -8.02 20.63 -87.21
N LEU A 875 -7.72 19.58 -86.45
CA LEU A 875 -6.70 18.58 -86.79
C LEU A 875 -7.05 17.80 -88.08
N ARG A 876 -8.33 17.43 -88.24
CA ARG A 876 -8.81 16.79 -89.48
C ARG A 876 -8.74 17.73 -90.68
N GLN A 877 -9.05 19.03 -90.50
CA GLN A 877 -8.91 20.03 -91.56
C GLN A 877 -7.46 20.19 -92.01
N GLU A 878 -6.50 20.21 -91.09
CA GLU A 878 -5.07 20.35 -91.40
C GLU A 878 -4.50 19.11 -92.12
N VAL A 879 -4.93 17.91 -91.71
CA VAL A 879 -4.58 16.65 -92.39
C VAL A 879 -5.14 16.63 -93.82
N THR A 880 -6.41 16.98 -94.01
CA THR A 880 -7.03 17.05 -95.35
C THR A 880 -6.36 18.11 -96.22
N TYR A 881 -6.11 19.31 -95.68
CA TYR A 881 -5.45 20.40 -96.40
C TYR A 881 -4.04 20.03 -96.88
N SER A 882 -3.30 19.28 -96.06
CA SER A 882 -1.94 18.84 -96.40
C SER A 882 -1.91 17.90 -97.59
N ILE A 883 -2.88 16.99 -97.70
CA ILE A 883 -2.99 16.00 -98.78
C ILE A 883 -3.56 16.63 -100.06
N GLU A 884 -4.55 17.53 -99.95
CA GLU A 884 -5.14 18.25 -101.09
C GLU A 884 -4.12 19.12 -101.84
N ARG A 885 -3.21 19.80 -101.13
CA ARG A 885 -2.28 20.76 -101.74
C ARG A 885 -1.03 20.11 -102.34
N ARG A 886 -0.58 18.96 -101.80
CA ARG A 886 0.70 18.34 -102.18
C ARG A 886 0.57 17.05 -103.00
N GLY A 887 -0.63 16.48 -103.08
CA GLY A 887 -0.83 15.18 -103.70
C GLY A 887 -0.64 14.03 -102.71
N PRO A 888 -0.46 12.79 -103.21
CA PRO A 888 -0.36 11.59 -102.37
C PRO A 888 0.78 11.69 -101.34
N LEU A 889 0.48 11.52 -100.05
CA LEU A 889 1.44 11.61 -98.95
C LEU A 889 1.46 10.34 -98.11
N VAL A 890 2.65 9.99 -97.58
CA VAL A 890 2.84 8.86 -96.66
C VAL A 890 2.52 9.28 -95.22
N PHE A 891 1.96 8.40 -94.38
CA PHE A 891 1.56 8.71 -92.99
C PHE A 891 2.64 9.43 -92.18
N ARG A 892 3.89 8.96 -92.24
CA ARG A 892 5.03 9.59 -91.53
C ARG A 892 5.24 11.06 -91.89
N GLU A 893 4.94 11.43 -93.13
CA GLU A 893 5.08 12.80 -93.64
C GLU A 893 3.91 13.66 -93.17
N VAL A 894 2.70 13.08 -93.11
CA VAL A 894 1.51 13.72 -92.53
C VAL A 894 1.74 14.01 -91.04
N ALA A 895 2.21 13.02 -90.27
CA ALA A 895 2.50 13.17 -88.85
C ALA A 895 3.59 14.22 -88.57
N ALA A 896 4.68 14.22 -89.35
CA ALA A 896 5.73 15.23 -89.22
C ALA A 896 5.22 16.65 -89.54
N LYS A 897 4.32 16.79 -90.53
CA LYS A 897 3.75 18.10 -90.93
C LYS A 897 2.83 18.68 -89.87
N VAL A 898 1.99 17.83 -89.29
CA VAL A 898 1.06 18.22 -88.23
C VAL A 898 1.84 18.59 -86.95
N ALA A 899 2.95 17.90 -86.68
CA ALA A 899 3.86 18.24 -85.58
C ALA A 899 4.64 19.55 -85.80
N GLU A 900 4.96 19.93 -87.05
CA GLU A 900 5.57 21.24 -87.37
C GLU A 900 4.60 22.41 -87.10
N GLN A 901 3.29 22.20 -87.25
CA GLN A 901 2.26 23.25 -87.11
C GLN A 901 1.65 23.29 -85.71
N ASN A 902 1.67 22.17 -85.00
CA ASN A 902 1.19 22.02 -83.63
C ASN A 902 2.30 21.38 -82.78
N SER A 903 3.19 22.21 -82.25
CA SER A 903 4.21 21.79 -81.30
C SER A 903 3.52 21.22 -80.05
N ASP A 904 3.63 19.89 -79.86
CA ASP A 904 2.99 19.02 -78.85
C ASP A 904 1.73 18.21 -79.26
N CYS A 905 1.41 18.07 -80.55
CA CYS A 905 0.37 17.09 -80.97
C CYS A 905 0.85 15.63 -80.83
N PRO A 906 0.19 14.77 -80.03
CA PRO A 906 0.49 13.34 -79.95
C PRO A 906 0.26 12.66 -81.32
N VAL A 907 1.16 11.76 -81.72
CA VAL A 907 1.05 11.00 -82.99
C VAL A 907 -0.28 10.23 -83.05
N LYS A 908 -0.77 9.77 -81.90
CA LYS A 908 -2.04 9.05 -81.78
C LYS A 908 -3.27 9.89 -82.14
N ASP A 909 -3.25 11.20 -81.88
CA ASP A 909 -4.36 12.08 -82.25
C ASP A 909 -4.40 12.30 -83.78
N VAL A 910 -3.23 12.28 -84.43
CA VAL A 910 -3.11 12.29 -85.89
C VAL A 910 -3.57 10.96 -86.49
N GLU A 911 -3.24 9.83 -85.86
CA GLU A 911 -3.77 8.51 -86.24
C GLU A 911 -5.30 8.49 -86.20
N ASP A 912 -5.90 8.94 -85.10
CA ASP A 912 -7.35 8.97 -84.91
C ASP A 912 -8.03 9.93 -85.92
N ALA A 913 -7.42 11.08 -86.21
CA ALA A 913 -7.91 12.02 -87.23
C ALA A 913 -7.92 11.38 -88.63
N VAL A 914 -6.83 10.72 -89.02
CA VAL A 914 -6.69 10.03 -90.31
C VAL A 914 -7.66 8.85 -90.43
N VAL A 915 -7.79 8.01 -89.40
CA VAL A 915 -8.76 6.91 -89.36
C VAL A 915 -10.18 7.43 -89.55
N THR A 916 -10.50 8.52 -88.88
CA THR A 916 -11.82 9.16 -88.99
C THR A 916 -12.07 9.67 -90.40
N LEU A 917 -11.11 10.36 -91.02
CA LEU A 917 -11.22 10.86 -92.39
C LEU A 917 -11.37 9.75 -93.43
N VAL A 918 -10.64 8.64 -93.27
CA VAL A 918 -10.74 7.47 -94.16
C VAL A 918 -12.09 6.76 -94.02
N ARG A 919 -12.58 6.58 -92.78
CA ARG A 919 -13.91 6.00 -92.51
C ARG A 919 -15.05 6.89 -93.03
N MET A 920 -14.90 8.21 -92.92
CA MET A 920 -15.85 9.19 -93.46
C MET A 920 -15.82 9.27 -94.99
N GLY A 921 -14.92 8.56 -95.66
CA GLY A 921 -14.76 8.63 -97.12
C GLY A 921 -14.22 9.98 -97.61
N GLN A 922 -13.58 10.75 -96.73
CA GLN A 922 -12.94 12.03 -97.04
C GLN A 922 -11.46 11.85 -97.44
N LEU A 923 -10.85 10.70 -97.10
CA LEU A 923 -9.54 10.27 -97.57
C LEU A 923 -9.61 8.80 -98.00
N VAL A 924 -8.70 8.41 -98.88
CA VAL A 924 -8.50 7.03 -99.34
C VAL A 924 -7.10 6.61 -98.91
N ALA A 925 -6.98 5.51 -98.17
CA ALA A 925 -5.70 4.98 -97.74
C ALA A 925 -5.36 3.68 -98.48
N TYR A 926 -4.10 3.52 -98.89
CA TYR A 926 -3.61 2.29 -99.52
C TYR A 926 -2.12 2.05 -99.21
N GLN A 927 -1.67 0.82 -99.37
CA GLN A 927 -0.25 0.45 -99.29
C GLN A 927 0.33 0.34 -100.71
N GLY A 928 1.37 1.13 -100.98
CA GLY A 928 1.99 1.23 -102.30
C GLY A 928 2.88 2.48 -102.41
N THR A 929 3.17 2.91 -103.63
CA THR A 929 3.91 4.17 -103.86
C THR A 929 2.95 5.33 -104.15
N PRO A 930 3.32 6.58 -103.80
CA PRO A 930 2.55 7.79 -104.12
C PRO A 930 2.14 7.92 -105.59
N GLU A 931 2.99 7.46 -106.52
CA GLU A 931 2.81 7.57 -107.96
C GLU A 931 2.04 6.40 -108.60
N GLN A 932 1.53 5.46 -107.80
CA GLN A 932 0.87 4.26 -108.30
C GLN A 932 -0.45 4.59 -109.05
N SER A 933 -0.55 4.08 -110.29
CA SER A 933 -1.73 4.23 -111.16
C SER A 933 -2.63 2.99 -111.22
N GLU A 934 -2.09 1.80 -110.95
CA GLU A 934 -2.88 0.55 -110.86
C GLU A 934 -3.61 0.45 -109.52
N LYS A 935 -4.83 -0.11 -109.52
CA LYS A 935 -5.66 -0.21 -108.32
C LYS A 935 -4.98 -1.08 -107.25
N PRO A 936 -4.71 -0.58 -106.03
CA PRO A 936 -4.07 -1.35 -104.97
C PRO A 936 -4.94 -2.52 -104.48
N ASP A 937 -4.31 -3.63 -104.09
CA ASP A 937 -4.98 -4.82 -103.52
C ASP A 937 -5.73 -4.52 -102.22
N ARG A 938 -5.23 -3.56 -101.43
CA ARG A 938 -5.84 -3.10 -100.18
C ARG A 938 -6.06 -1.59 -100.24
N LEU A 939 -7.31 -1.22 -100.48
CA LEU A 939 -7.78 0.15 -100.53
C LEU A 939 -8.83 0.35 -99.43
N HIS A 940 -8.57 1.29 -98.53
CA HIS A 940 -9.45 1.63 -97.42
C HIS A 940 -10.14 2.96 -97.72
N TYR A 941 -11.46 2.92 -97.89
CA TYR A 941 -12.28 4.10 -98.19
C TYR A 941 -13.73 3.91 -97.74
N GLY A 942 -14.28 4.92 -97.05
CA GLY A 942 -15.68 4.96 -96.64
C GLY A 942 -16.03 3.94 -95.54
N PRO A 943 -17.31 3.57 -95.39
CA PRO A 943 -17.78 2.68 -94.32
C PRO A 943 -17.09 1.30 -94.28
N LEU A 944 -16.53 0.85 -95.42
CA LEU A 944 -15.79 -0.41 -95.54
C LEU A 944 -14.40 -0.36 -94.86
N ALA A 945 -13.91 0.83 -94.49
CA ALA A 945 -12.67 1.03 -93.73
C ALA A 945 -12.86 0.98 -92.20
N ALA A 946 -13.95 0.37 -91.71
CA ALA A 946 -14.29 0.31 -90.28
C ALA A 946 -13.17 -0.26 -89.40
N LEU A 947 -12.36 -1.19 -89.93
CA LEU A 947 -11.23 -1.82 -89.20
C LEU A 947 -9.85 -1.28 -89.61
N TYR A 948 -9.80 -0.15 -90.29
CA TYR A 948 -8.53 0.46 -90.70
C TYR A 948 -7.72 0.95 -89.50
N THR A 949 -6.45 0.57 -89.46
CA THR A 949 -5.42 1.04 -88.52
C THR A 949 -4.24 1.58 -89.32
N PRO A 950 -3.80 2.83 -89.09
CA PRO A 950 -2.73 3.44 -89.89
C PRO A 950 -1.41 2.71 -89.73
N HIS A 951 -0.74 2.41 -90.85
CA HIS A 951 0.66 1.99 -90.88
C HIS A 951 1.54 3.18 -91.28
N PRO A 952 2.79 3.30 -90.77
CA PRO A 952 3.71 4.39 -91.12
C PRO A 952 3.97 4.59 -92.62
N ASP A 953 3.76 3.55 -93.41
CA ASP A 953 3.98 3.51 -94.86
C ASP A 953 2.69 3.61 -95.70
N ASP A 954 1.52 3.81 -95.07
CA ASP A 954 0.28 4.01 -95.80
C ASP A 954 0.29 5.34 -96.53
N VAL A 955 -0.20 5.32 -97.79
CA VAL A 955 -0.34 6.50 -98.64
C VAL A 955 -1.79 6.97 -98.62
N PHE A 956 -1.99 8.28 -98.43
CA PHE A 956 -3.30 8.92 -98.45
C PHE A 956 -3.49 9.77 -99.69
N ILE A 957 -4.64 9.60 -100.33
CA ILE A 957 -5.10 10.43 -101.45
C ILE A 957 -6.52 10.94 -101.21
N THR A 958 -6.87 12.00 -101.94
CA THR A 958 -8.24 12.52 -101.90
C THR A 958 -9.20 11.61 -102.68
N PRO A 959 -10.51 11.62 -102.35
CA PRO A 959 -11.51 10.89 -103.10
C PRO A 959 -11.59 11.32 -104.56
N ALA A 960 -11.31 12.60 -104.86
CA ALA A 960 -11.22 13.11 -106.24
C ALA A 960 -10.07 12.45 -107.02
N GLN A 961 -8.88 12.35 -106.43
CA GLN A 961 -7.74 11.64 -107.03
C GLN A 961 -7.99 10.15 -107.21
N ALA A 962 -8.68 9.51 -106.26
CA ALA A 962 -9.08 8.11 -106.38
C ALA A 962 -10.12 7.91 -107.50
N ARG A 963 -11.03 8.87 -107.74
CA ARG A 963 -11.99 8.83 -108.86
C ARG A 963 -11.31 9.02 -110.22
N GLU A 964 -10.37 9.96 -110.34
CA GLU A 964 -9.57 10.15 -111.57
C GLU A 964 -8.81 8.88 -111.96
N ARG A 965 -8.38 8.10 -110.96
CA ARG A 965 -7.73 6.79 -111.14
C ARG A 965 -8.71 5.63 -111.36
N GLY A 966 -10.02 5.88 -111.32
CA GLY A 966 -11.07 4.86 -111.48
C GLY A 966 -11.25 3.94 -110.26
N TRP A 967 -10.88 4.39 -109.06
CA TRP A 967 -10.86 3.55 -107.85
C TRP A 967 -12.18 3.59 -107.04
N VAL A 968 -13.10 4.57 -107.24
CA VAL A 968 -14.37 4.74 -106.49
C VAL A 968 -15.51 5.44 -107.28
N ASP A 969 -16.81 5.17 -106.99
CA ASP A 969 -18.04 5.70 -107.66
C ASP A 969 -18.76 6.91 -106.94
N ALA A 970 -19.67 7.64 -107.62
CA ALA A 970 -20.26 8.97 -107.25
C ALA A 970 -21.62 8.98 -106.48
N ALA A 971 -21.94 10.03 -105.70
CA ALA A 971 -23.11 10.13 -104.77
C ALA A 971 -24.06 11.36 -104.97
N SER A 972 -25.23 11.31 -104.27
CA SER A 972 -26.57 11.95 -104.43
C SER A 972 -26.79 13.44 -104.03
N ASN A 973 -27.97 14.00 -104.39
CA ASN A 973 -28.36 15.43 -104.37
C ASN A 973 -29.05 15.87 -103.06
N ARG A 974 -28.70 17.04 -102.48
CA ARG A 974 -29.26 17.57 -101.21
C ARG A 974 -29.32 19.10 -101.18
N ILE A 975 -30.28 19.69 -100.44
CA ILE A 975 -30.37 21.14 -100.16
C ILE A 975 -30.04 21.41 -98.69
N VAL A 976 -29.14 22.37 -98.44
CA VAL A 976 -28.77 22.83 -97.11
C VAL A 976 -28.79 24.37 -97.08
N LEU A 977 -29.51 24.94 -96.13
CA LEU A 977 -29.40 26.35 -95.72
C LEU A 977 -28.76 26.40 -94.34
N SER A 978 -27.85 27.34 -94.12
CA SER A 978 -27.18 27.51 -92.83
C SER A 978 -26.82 28.98 -92.61
N GLY A 979 -26.53 29.35 -91.38
CA GLY A 979 -26.02 30.68 -91.08
C GLY A 979 -27.10 31.76 -91.13
N LYS A 980 -26.61 33.00 -91.26
CA LYS A 980 -27.44 34.18 -91.46
C LYS A 980 -28.28 34.11 -92.74
N GLU A 981 -27.80 33.42 -93.78
CA GLU A 981 -28.57 33.20 -95.01
C GLU A 981 -29.80 32.34 -94.76
N GLY A 982 -29.66 31.26 -93.98
CA GLY A 982 -30.79 30.46 -93.52
C GLY A 982 -31.79 31.29 -92.71
N ALA A 983 -31.29 32.17 -91.83
CA ALA A 983 -32.13 33.01 -90.98
C ALA A 983 -32.89 34.06 -91.80
N GLU A 984 -32.28 34.62 -92.84
CA GLU A 984 -32.93 35.55 -93.76
C GLU A 984 -33.99 34.90 -94.64
N LYS A 985 -33.75 33.67 -95.09
CA LYS A 985 -34.66 32.96 -95.99
C LYS A 985 -35.82 32.27 -95.27
N LEU A 986 -35.61 31.73 -94.07
CA LEU A 986 -36.61 30.88 -93.39
C LEU A 986 -37.45 31.65 -92.36
N LEU A 987 -36.84 32.53 -91.55
CA LEU A 987 -37.56 33.23 -90.47
C LEU A 987 -38.74 34.09 -90.95
N PRO A 988 -38.69 34.80 -92.11
CA PRO A 988 -39.85 35.55 -92.59
C PRO A 988 -41.10 34.70 -92.86
N PHE A 989 -40.90 33.39 -93.05
CA PHE A 989 -41.98 32.43 -93.27
C PHE A 989 -42.31 31.61 -92.04
N LEU A 990 -41.68 31.85 -90.88
CA LEU A 990 -41.83 31.04 -89.66
C LEU A 990 -43.30 30.85 -89.29
N LYS A 991 -44.06 31.94 -89.11
CA LYS A 991 -45.52 31.88 -88.86
C LYS A 991 -46.34 31.21 -89.97
N ARG A 992 -45.83 31.17 -91.20
CA ARG A 992 -46.51 30.61 -92.37
C ARG A 992 -46.14 29.15 -92.63
N LEU A 993 -45.15 28.57 -91.95
CA LEU A 993 -44.68 27.20 -92.21
C LEU A 993 -45.83 26.18 -92.08
N GLY A 994 -46.63 26.24 -91.02
CA GLY A 994 -47.80 25.36 -90.87
C GLY A 994 -48.82 25.53 -92.00
N SER A 995 -49.06 26.78 -92.45
CA SER A 995 -49.95 27.08 -93.58
C SER A 995 -49.42 26.57 -94.92
N ILE A 996 -48.11 26.68 -95.17
CA ILE A 996 -47.44 26.18 -96.39
C ILE A 996 -47.61 24.66 -96.50
N TYR A 997 -47.44 23.94 -95.39
CA TYR A 997 -47.69 22.50 -95.34
C TYR A 997 -49.18 22.14 -95.45
N ASN A 998 -50.09 22.93 -94.86
CA ASN A 998 -51.53 22.76 -95.06
C ASN A 998 -51.98 22.97 -96.52
N ARG A 999 -51.27 23.81 -97.28
CA ARG A 999 -51.53 24.08 -98.72
C ARG A 999 -50.88 23.08 -99.67
N GLY A 1000 -50.14 22.09 -99.17
CA GLY A 1000 -49.66 20.96 -99.97
C GLY A 1000 -48.13 20.83 -100.12
N ALA A 1001 -47.31 21.43 -99.25
CA ALA A 1001 -45.88 21.11 -99.22
C ALA A 1001 -45.63 19.64 -98.80
N LYS A 1002 -44.71 18.95 -99.49
CA LYS A 1002 -44.46 17.50 -99.36
C LYS A 1002 -43.06 17.12 -98.86
N SER A 1003 -42.13 18.06 -98.78
CA SER A 1003 -40.75 17.76 -98.38
C SER A 1003 -40.67 17.44 -96.89
N THR A 1004 -39.99 16.35 -96.56
CA THR A 1004 -39.57 16.02 -95.20
C THR A 1004 -38.36 16.89 -94.84
N ILE A 1005 -38.39 17.52 -93.67
CA ILE A 1005 -37.25 18.26 -93.15
C ILE A 1005 -36.33 17.27 -92.44
N SER A 1006 -35.12 17.05 -92.95
CA SER A 1006 -34.14 16.17 -92.29
C SER A 1006 -33.61 16.81 -91.02
N GLU A 1007 -33.28 18.11 -91.06
CA GLU A 1007 -32.96 18.89 -89.88
C GLU A 1007 -33.37 20.35 -90.06
N MET A 1008 -33.95 20.96 -89.03
CA MET A 1008 -34.16 22.40 -88.94
C MET A 1008 -33.81 22.86 -87.54
N ASP A 1009 -32.97 23.87 -87.41
CA ASP A 1009 -32.53 24.42 -86.13
C ASP A 1009 -32.58 25.94 -86.19
N LEU A 1010 -33.40 26.55 -85.34
CA LEU A 1010 -33.51 27.99 -85.15
C LEU A 1010 -32.78 28.33 -83.87
N VAL A 1011 -31.62 28.98 -83.95
CA VAL A 1011 -30.71 29.23 -82.83
C VAL A 1011 -30.77 30.69 -82.43
N ASP A 1012 -30.82 30.93 -81.11
CA ASP A 1012 -30.72 32.24 -80.49
C ASP A 1012 -31.73 33.29 -81.01
N LEU A 1013 -33.02 32.92 -81.05
CA LEU A 1013 -34.12 33.89 -81.22
C LEU A 1013 -34.32 34.67 -79.92
N GLU A 1014 -34.36 36.00 -79.97
CA GLU A 1014 -34.41 36.85 -78.78
C GLU A 1014 -35.84 37.03 -78.25
N LEU A 1015 -36.01 36.97 -76.93
CA LEU A 1015 -37.29 37.19 -76.27
C LEU A 1015 -37.40 38.63 -75.75
N PRO A 1016 -38.60 39.26 -75.78
CA PRO A 1016 -38.80 40.69 -75.47
C PRO A 1016 -38.47 41.11 -74.02
N GLY A 1017 -38.31 40.15 -73.10
CA GLY A 1017 -37.87 40.37 -71.71
C GLY A 1017 -36.38 40.08 -71.44
N GLY A 1018 -35.60 39.76 -72.48
CA GLY A 1018 -34.24 39.25 -72.38
C GLY A 1018 -34.18 37.71 -72.25
N GLY A 1019 -33.15 37.11 -72.84
CA GLY A 1019 -32.99 35.67 -73.01
C GLY A 1019 -33.20 35.22 -74.46
N THR A 1020 -32.71 34.04 -74.83
CA THR A 1020 -32.87 33.47 -76.17
C THR A 1020 -33.60 32.12 -76.15
N VAL A 1021 -34.28 31.80 -77.25
CA VAL A 1021 -34.94 30.51 -77.47
C VAL A 1021 -34.36 29.83 -78.71
N ARG A 1022 -34.15 28.50 -78.60
CA ARG A 1022 -33.72 27.64 -79.70
C ARG A 1022 -34.76 26.56 -79.96
N LEU A 1023 -35.06 26.31 -81.24
CA LEU A 1023 -35.96 25.25 -81.67
C LEU A 1023 -35.27 24.34 -82.69
N GLN A 1024 -35.06 23.07 -82.31
CA GLN A 1024 -34.48 22.05 -83.17
C GLN A 1024 -35.51 20.97 -83.51
N LEU A 1025 -35.60 20.65 -84.80
CA LEU A 1025 -36.47 19.65 -85.40
C LEU A 1025 -35.66 18.72 -86.29
N ARG A 1026 -35.90 17.41 -86.21
CA ARG A 1026 -35.22 16.39 -87.03
C ARG A 1026 -36.22 15.40 -87.59
N ASP A 1027 -35.99 15.02 -88.84
CA ASP A 1027 -36.79 14.05 -89.61
C ASP A 1027 -38.31 14.31 -89.54
N VAL A 1028 -38.70 15.59 -89.67
CA VAL A 1028 -40.09 16.01 -89.52
C VAL A 1028 -40.85 15.85 -90.83
N SER A 1029 -41.84 14.96 -90.79
CA SER A 1029 -42.71 14.69 -91.92
C SER A 1029 -43.66 15.87 -92.22
N PRO A 1030 -44.22 15.94 -93.44
CA PRO A 1030 -45.17 16.98 -93.80
C PRO A 1030 -46.38 17.11 -92.89
N ASP A 1031 -46.92 15.99 -92.38
CA ASP A 1031 -48.08 16.03 -91.48
C ASP A 1031 -47.72 16.53 -90.08
N SER A 1032 -46.52 16.20 -89.59
CA SER A 1032 -45.99 16.77 -88.34
C SER A 1032 -45.74 18.27 -88.47
N MET A 1033 -45.25 18.73 -89.63
CA MET A 1033 -45.09 20.17 -89.89
C MET A 1033 -46.42 20.93 -89.88
N LYS A 1034 -47.53 20.31 -90.29
CA LYS A 1034 -48.89 20.91 -90.15
C LYS A 1034 -49.30 21.04 -88.70
N ALA A 1035 -49.07 20.00 -87.89
CA ALA A 1035 -49.45 20.00 -86.48
C ALA A 1035 -48.67 21.03 -85.66
N LEU A 1036 -47.43 21.36 -86.07
CA LEU A 1036 -46.59 22.36 -85.42
C LEU A 1036 -46.94 23.81 -85.82
N GLY A 1037 -47.98 24.04 -86.62
CA GLY A 1037 -48.34 25.37 -87.11
C GLY A 1037 -48.57 26.41 -85.99
N GLU A 1038 -49.37 26.08 -84.98
CA GLU A 1038 -49.64 26.98 -83.85
C GLU A 1038 -48.38 27.29 -83.03
N LEU A 1039 -47.46 26.33 -82.93
CA LEU A 1039 -46.17 26.54 -82.26
C LEU A 1039 -45.34 27.58 -83.01
N PHE A 1040 -45.25 27.50 -84.33
CA PHE A 1040 -44.49 28.47 -85.12
C PHE A 1040 -45.13 29.85 -85.13
N GLU A 1041 -46.47 29.94 -85.12
CA GLU A 1041 -47.17 31.22 -84.97
C GLU A 1041 -46.91 31.85 -83.60
N THR A 1042 -46.94 31.04 -82.53
CA THR A 1042 -46.64 31.52 -81.17
C THR A 1042 -45.17 31.92 -81.05
N LEU A 1043 -44.25 31.15 -81.65
CA LEU A 1043 -42.83 31.44 -81.62
C LEU A 1043 -42.50 32.75 -82.37
N ASP A 1044 -43.09 32.97 -83.55
CA ASP A 1044 -42.95 34.22 -84.32
C ASP A 1044 -43.53 35.44 -83.58
N ALA A 1045 -44.58 35.24 -82.76
CA ALA A 1045 -45.20 36.31 -81.98
C ALA A 1045 -44.42 36.70 -80.72
N VAL A 1046 -43.62 35.77 -80.18
CA VAL A 1046 -42.97 35.93 -78.86
C VAL A 1046 -41.46 36.08 -78.98
N ALA A 1047 -40.85 35.70 -80.12
CA ALA A 1047 -39.42 35.80 -80.33
C ALA A 1047 -39.07 36.62 -81.59
N GLU A 1048 -38.03 37.44 -81.50
CA GLU A 1048 -37.53 38.30 -82.57
C GLU A 1048 -36.14 37.85 -83.06
N LYS A 1049 -35.76 38.27 -84.26
CA LYS A 1049 -34.42 38.02 -84.81
C LYS A 1049 -33.40 38.94 -84.14
N GLY A 1050 -32.49 38.36 -83.37
CA GLY A 1050 -31.33 39.03 -82.75
C GLY A 1050 -30.07 39.01 -83.63
N PRO A 1051 -28.97 39.65 -83.18
CA PRO A 1051 -27.71 39.71 -83.92
C PRO A 1051 -26.98 38.37 -84.03
N GLN A 1052 -27.24 37.44 -83.10
CA GLN A 1052 -26.67 36.10 -83.03
C GLN A 1052 -27.62 35.01 -83.56
N THR A 1053 -28.81 35.38 -84.04
CA THR A 1053 -29.77 34.40 -84.55
C THR A 1053 -29.24 33.70 -85.81
N ASP A 1054 -29.22 32.37 -85.77
CA ASP A 1054 -28.76 31.50 -86.84
C ASP A 1054 -29.84 30.46 -87.18
N VAL A 1055 -29.92 30.04 -88.45
CA VAL A 1055 -30.84 29.00 -88.88
C VAL A 1055 -30.13 27.97 -89.76
N PHE A 1056 -30.29 26.71 -89.40
CA PHE A 1056 -29.92 25.56 -90.20
C PHE A 1056 -31.16 24.85 -90.74
N LEU A 1057 -31.16 24.46 -92.01
CA LEU A 1057 -32.20 23.64 -92.64
C LEU A 1057 -31.56 22.67 -93.65
N GLU A 1058 -31.79 21.37 -93.49
CA GLU A 1058 -31.38 20.33 -94.42
C GLU A 1058 -32.59 19.55 -94.95
N ILE A 1059 -32.65 19.41 -96.28
CA ILE A 1059 -33.64 18.59 -96.99
C ILE A 1059 -32.89 17.66 -97.95
N ASN A 1060 -32.96 16.37 -97.67
CA ASN A 1060 -32.42 15.33 -98.54
C ASN A 1060 -33.43 14.97 -99.64
N ASP A 1061 -32.94 14.73 -100.86
CA ASP A 1061 -33.75 14.44 -102.07
C ASP A 1061 -34.95 15.41 -102.26
N PRO A 1062 -34.68 16.72 -102.40
CA PRO A 1062 -35.72 17.74 -102.47
C PRO A 1062 -36.61 17.57 -103.71
N ASP A 1063 -37.94 17.56 -103.51
CA ASP A 1063 -38.92 17.64 -104.58
C ASP A 1063 -39.02 19.10 -105.08
N ASP A 1064 -38.46 19.39 -106.26
CA ASP A 1064 -38.49 20.71 -106.90
C ASP A 1064 -39.92 21.31 -107.03
N GLN A 1065 -40.98 20.49 -106.99
CA GLN A 1065 -42.37 20.96 -107.04
C GLN A 1065 -42.99 21.23 -105.66
N CYS A 1066 -42.25 21.02 -104.57
CA CYS A 1066 -42.73 21.27 -103.23
C CYS A 1066 -42.91 22.78 -102.97
N LEU A 1067 -44.07 23.14 -102.41
CA LEU A 1067 -44.40 24.53 -102.08
C LEU A 1067 -43.38 25.21 -101.15
N LEU A 1068 -42.77 24.43 -100.23
CA LEU A 1068 -41.74 24.96 -99.32
C LEU A 1068 -40.46 25.34 -100.09
N ILE A 1069 -40.00 24.49 -101.01
CA ILE A 1069 -38.79 24.74 -101.80
C ILE A 1069 -38.99 25.95 -102.73
N GLN A 1070 -40.21 26.11 -103.26
CA GLN A 1070 -40.58 27.27 -104.09
C GLN A 1070 -40.61 28.57 -103.29
N GLU A 1071 -41.19 28.59 -102.08
CA GLU A 1071 -41.25 29.80 -101.23
C GLU A 1071 -39.86 30.21 -100.70
N LEU A 1072 -38.96 29.25 -100.48
CA LEU A 1072 -37.57 29.54 -100.08
C LEU A 1072 -36.72 30.13 -101.22
N ASN A 1073 -37.27 30.21 -102.45
CA ASN A 1073 -36.65 30.84 -103.63
C ASN A 1073 -35.21 30.35 -103.89
N ILE A 1074 -34.97 29.06 -103.63
CA ILE A 1074 -33.66 28.42 -103.85
C ILE A 1074 -33.61 28.01 -105.32
N ASN A 1075 -33.18 28.91 -106.20
CA ASN A 1075 -32.84 28.53 -107.57
C ASN A 1075 -31.60 27.62 -107.55
N LYS A 1076 -31.69 26.55 -108.35
CA LYS A 1076 -30.72 25.45 -108.50
C LYS A 1076 -29.25 25.83 -108.52
#